data_AF-A0A7Y5HDP7-F1
#
_entry.id   AF-A0A7Y5HDP7-F1
#
_cell.length_a   1.000
_cell.length_b   1.000
_cell.length_c   1.000
_cell.angle_alpha   90.00
_cell.angle_beta   90.00
_cell.angle_gamma   90.00
#
_symmetry.space_group_name_H-M   'P 1'
#
loop_
_entity.id
_entity.type
_entity.pdbx_description
1 polymer ?
#
loop_
_entity_poly.entity_id
_entity_poly.type
_entity_poly.pdbx_seq_one_letter_code
_entity_poly.pdbx_strand_id
1 'polypeptide(L)'
;MGRFPAAVLLLVALPSLARAQGGLGSVDRRVDPARQVVVIVNEAVPDSVAVGLHYCRRRSIPEANLCRVRTTDREVLSWPEFREQVQKPVTRFLEKFPDALFLVPCWGIPSRISEENAENDDPKDEPESTVRTFVTNRDYACLDAELALLPRPARAIEGWIESDLYGRNERITAAHRLFLVSRLDGLTAGIARGLVDKAIHAETFGPAGEAYLDTRGLDKASPYGYTDEEMRLTLQVFAAYGWAIHHEDTEEEQDVSSLKNCLFYWGWYAGDWNGRQPFTFRTGAVAAHLHSCAACSIRTETRFWVGPLLSHGVTCTTGTVYEPLTAGFPRMHLIYDRLFQGYTWGEATAMGNQMLSWMAVFVGDPLYAPFAKGLRETQAANRDLATAGPRKAEMLLDSGDLDGAAAILRDIRALPAAFEEAADPAFLLRELAARRLQPASGTVDSVRTACAEGRAAALNADTKAATAAFERALKLSPLNFDANLSLGLFLLDADRAAQALPFFDKCARVDPADPALQVPWGIALGASGKFKEAIPILENAVAGGDPGGLGALGDCYLRAGDRPRAIATLKDAVARFPKDRKAWASLARAHRDSGDDAAAHAVLMEAVQIYPESVLDIAAYRTLWKDANVAAERAKLKKEREDIIWVLKDFDLPDFAPPTQGVWLEINRQADAARAEAGALVLGSIQEQALKVPGLPRLQCGNLSPSPIVLYLKGPCSRVVRFPAFAGQKGASREVGIWPGEYDVVLVVQKGGEKTTIVGTTTFHLHKEYGMTVSPGLGLEFPQR
;
A
#
# COMPACT_ATOMS: atom_id res chain seq x y z
N MET A 1 33.70 -32.55 -44.81
CA MET A 1 34.86 -31.67 -45.12
C MET A 1 34.32 -30.39 -45.74
N GLY A 2 34.59 -29.26 -45.09
CA GLY A 2 34.19 -27.90 -45.46
C GLY A 2 34.42 -27.03 -44.22
N ARG A 3 35.38 -26.12 -44.29
CA ARG A 3 36.12 -25.55 -43.15
C ARG A 3 35.27 -24.57 -42.31
N PHE A 4 35.10 -24.88 -41.02
CA PHE A 4 34.73 -23.91 -39.99
C PHE A 4 35.90 -22.92 -39.79
N PRO A 5 35.69 -21.60 -39.82
CA PRO A 5 36.69 -20.67 -39.29
C PRO A 5 36.64 -20.72 -37.77
N ALA A 6 37.82 -20.94 -37.16
CA ALA A 6 38.03 -20.93 -35.73
C ALA A 6 37.81 -19.52 -35.14
N ALA A 7 36.69 -19.31 -34.45
CA ALA A 7 36.41 -18.25 -33.47
C ALA A 7 35.07 -18.65 -32.81
N VAL A 8 34.89 -18.85 -31.51
CA VAL A 8 35.60 -18.47 -30.30
C VAL A 8 35.57 -19.68 -29.38
N LEU A 9 36.72 -20.32 -29.20
CA LEU A 9 36.91 -21.39 -28.21
C LEU A 9 37.52 -20.72 -26.98
N LEU A 10 36.70 -19.97 -26.23
CA LEU A 10 37.05 -19.60 -24.87
C LEU A 10 36.77 -20.84 -24.00
N LEU A 11 37.75 -21.73 -23.95
CA LEU A 11 37.99 -22.49 -22.73
C LEU A 11 38.13 -21.43 -21.63
N VAL A 12 37.07 -21.25 -20.84
CA VAL A 12 37.19 -20.62 -19.53
C VAL A 12 38.04 -21.59 -18.72
N ALA A 13 39.35 -21.49 -18.88
CA ALA A 13 40.26 -21.80 -17.81
C ALA A 13 39.86 -20.84 -16.69
N LEU A 14 39.05 -21.33 -15.75
CA LEU A 14 38.85 -20.68 -14.47
C LEU A 14 40.23 -20.23 -14.00
N PRO A 15 40.45 -18.94 -13.70
CA PRO A 15 41.60 -18.57 -12.89
C PRO A 15 41.52 -19.49 -11.69
N SER A 16 42.59 -20.26 -11.46
CA SER A 16 42.74 -21.07 -10.25
C SER A 16 42.17 -20.31 -9.06
N LEU A 17 41.35 -20.98 -8.24
CA LEU A 17 40.93 -20.57 -6.89
C LEU A 17 42.15 -20.42 -5.95
N ALA A 18 43.19 -19.74 -6.42
CA ALA A 18 44.27 -19.24 -5.63
C ALA A 18 43.75 -17.97 -4.96
N ARG A 19 43.68 -18.00 -3.63
CA ARG A 19 43.57 -16.79 -2.82
C ARG A 19 44.65 -15.81 -3.27
N ALA A 20 44.29 -14.85 -4.11
CA ALA A 20 45.08 -13.64 -4.27
C ALA A 20 44.98 -12.88 -2.94
N GLN A 21 45.95 -13.11 -2.07
CA GLN A 21 46.31 -12.13 -1.03
C GLN A 21 46.90 -10.90 -1.75
N GLY A 22 46.04 -10.16 -2.45
CA GLY A 22 46.34 -8.84 -2.99
C GLY A 22 45.90 -7.82 -1.97
N GLY A 23 46.85 -7.26 -1.23
CA GLY A 23 46.58 -6.15 -0.32
C GLY A 23 46.05 -4.95 -1.10
N LEU A 24 44.83 -4.53 -0.80
CA LEU A 24 44.39 -3.15 -1.04
C LEU A 24 45.13 -2.26 -0.03
N GLY A 25 46.38 -1.94 -0.40
CA GLY A 25 47.15 -0.87 0.18
C GLY A 25 46.63 0.49 -0.29
N SER A 26 46.74 1.46 0.61
CA SER A 26 46.29 2.85 0.54
C SER A 26 44.79 3.06 0.79
N VAL A 27 44.54 3.80 1.86
CA VAL A 27 43.25 4.35 2.27
C VAL A 27 42.85 5.37 1.20
N ASP A 28 42.23 4.89 0.12
CA ASP A 28 41.54 5.77 -0.80
C ASP A 28 40.39 6.40 -0.02
N ARG A 29 40.36 7.73 0.07
CA ARG A 29 39.31 8.46 0.81
C ARG A 29 37.99 8.06 0.18
N ARG A 30 37.26 7.14 0.83
CA ARG A 30 35.96 6.64 0.35
C ARG A 30 35.11 7.85 0.00
N VAL A 31 34.91 8.10 -1.30
CA VAL A 31 33.81 8.93 -1.75
C VAL A 31 32.58 8.24 -1.18
N ASP A 32 31.83 8.97 -0.37
CA ASP A 32 30.56 8.48 0.16
C ASP A 32 29.68 8.08 -1.04
N PRO A 33 29.34 6.79 -1.20
CA PRO A 33 28.59 6.32 -2.36
C PRO A 33 27.29 7.09 -2.58
N ALA A 34 26.67 7.61 -1.51
CA ALA A 34 25.47 8.44 -1.58
C ALA A 34 25.67 9.71 -2.42
N ARG A 35 26.88 10.27 -2.45
CA ARG A 35 27.21 11.45 -3.27
C ARG A 35 27.31 11.15 -4.77
N GLN A 36 27.47 9.88 -5.13
CA GLN A 36 27.57 9.43 -6.52
C GLN A 36 26.21 8.98 -7.08
N VAL A 37 25.12 9.14 -6.33
CA VAL A 37 23.78 8.76 -6.75
C VAL A 37 23.04 9.96 -7.32
N VAL A 38 22.44 9.80 -8.50
CA VAL A 38 21.44 10.72 -9.05
C VAL A 38 20.09 10.00 -9.09
N VAL A 39 19.09 10.59 -8.44
CA VAL A 39 17.75 10.01 -8.33
C VAL A 39 16.85 10.68 -9.36
N ILE A 40 16.24 9.91 -10.27
CA ILE A 40 15.43 10.43 -11.38
C ILE A 40 13.96 10.21 -11.05
N VAL A 41 13.20 11.31 -10.94
CA VAL A 41 11.77 11.29 -10.60
C VAL A 41 10.93 11.97 -11.68
N ASN A 42 9.72 11.47 -11.87
CA ASN A 42 8.73 12.09 -12.74
C ASN A 42 7.96 13.17 -11.97
N GLU A 43 8.23 14.44 -12.26
CA GLU A 43 7.58 15.57 -11.60
C GLU A 43 6.07 15.65 -11.90
N ALA A 44 5.61 15.04 -12.99
CA ALA A 44 4.18 14.94 -13.28
C ALA A 44 3.44 13.94 -12.35
N VAL A 45 4.18 13.12 -11.60
CA VAL A 45 3.65 12.05 -10.76
C VAL A 45 4.11 12.28 -9.31
N PRO A 46 3.26 12.87 -8.42
CA PRO A 46 3.67 13.21 -7.05
C PRO A 46 4.26 12.04 -6.25
N ASP A 47 3.72 10.83 -6.45
CA ASP A 47 4.23 9.62 -5.81
C ASP A 47 5.65 9.23 -6.28
N SER A 48 6.03 9.55 -7.53
CA SER A 48 7.40 9.38 -8.03
C SER A 48 8.38 10.23 -7.22
N VAL A 49 8.03 11.50 -7.00
CA VAL A 49 8.81 12.44 -6.20
C VAL A 49 8.90 11.96 -4.75
N ALA A 50 7.79 11.44 -4.19
CA ALA A 50 7.77 10.89 -2.84
C ALA A 50 8.69 9.66 -2.67
N VAL A 51 8.76 8.77 -3.68
CA VAL A 51 9.70 7.64 -3.71
C VAL A 51 11.15 8.15 -3.73
N GLY A 52 11.47 9.09 -4.61
CA GLY A 52 12.83 9.63 -4.71
C GLY A 52 13.29 10.36 -3.44
N LEU A 53 12.42 11.19 -2.84
CA LEU A 53 12.71 11.87 -1.58
C LEU A 53 12.85 10.89 -0.41
N HIS A 54 12.06 9.81 -0.40
CA HIS A 54 12.22 8.74 0.58
C HIS A 54 13.60 8.10 0.47
N TYR A 55 14.03 7.76 -0.74
CA TYR A 55 15.36 7.21 -0.96
C TYR A 55 16.46 8.17 -0.50
N CYS A 56 16.34 9.46 -0.85
CA CYS A 56 17.29 10.47 -0.41
C CYS A 56 17.43 10.55 1.11
N ARG A 57 16.30 10.60 1.84
CA ARG A 57 16.33 10.60 3.31
C ARG A 57 16.94 9.33 3.89
N ARG A 58 16.56 8.16 3.37
CA ARG A 58 16.98 6.86 3.91
C ARG A 58 18.47 6.57 3.68
N ARG A 59 19.03 6.99 2.55
CA ARG A 59 20.46 6.82 2.21
C ARG A 59 21.32 8.06 2.46
N SER A 60 20.76 9.12 3.05
CA SER A 60 21.44 10.40 3.22
C SER A 60 21.99 10.99 1.90
N ILE A 61 21.31 10.73 0.78
CA ILE A 61 21.64 11.34 -0.52
C ILE A 61 21.15 12.79 -0.48
N PRO A 62 21.97 13.78 -0.86
CA PRO A 62 21.53 15.17 -0.87
C PRO A 62 20.32 15.36 -1.79
N GLU A 63 19.31 16.11 -1.36
CA GLU A 63 18.14 16.42 -2.22
C GLU A 63 18.54 17.16 -3.51
N ALA A 64 19.71 17.82 -3.52
CA ALA A 64 20.28 18.40 -4.72
C ALA A 64 20.52 17.38 -5.84
N ASN A 65 20.68 16.08 -5.51
CA ASN A 65 20.88 14.98 -6.45
C ASN A 65 19.56 14.47 -7.07
N LEU A 66 18.42 15.08 -6.74
CA LEU A 66 17.11 14.73 -7.29
C LEU A 66 16.91 15.37 -8.68
N CYS A 67 17.12 14.58 -9.72
CA CYS A 67 16.85 14.96 -11.11
C CYS A 67 15.35 14.84 -11.41
N ARG A 68 14.69 15.98 -11.62
CA ARG A 68 13.28 16.05 -11.98
C ARG A 68 13.12 16.07 -13.50
N VAL A 69 12.37 15.11 -14.03
CA VAL A 69 11.96 15.07 -15.43
C VAL A 69 10.44 15.14 -15.54
N ARG A 70 9.91 15.53 -16.70
CA ARG A 70 8.47 15.54 -16.97
C ARG A 70 8.20 14.64 -18.17
N THR A 71 7.63 13.47 -17.91
CA THR A 71 7.34 12.43 -18.92
C THR A 71 6.01 11.73 -18.63
N THR A 72 5.59 10.83 -19.52
CA THR A 72 4.41 9.96 -19.34
C THR A 72 4.56 9.07 -18.09
N ASP A 73 3.43 8.71 -17.47
CA ASP A 73 3.36 7.76 -16.34
C ASP A 73 3.14 6.30 -16.79
N ARG A 74 2.84 6.09 -18.07
CA ARG A 74 2.83 4.78 -18.74
C ARG A 74 4.19 4.07 -18.66
N GLU A 75 4.19 2.74 -18.72
CA GLU A 75 5.44 1.95 -18.71
C GLU A 75 6.26 2.07 -20.00
N VAL A 76 5.67 2.57 -21.09
CA VAL A 76 6.27 2.68 -22.42
C VAL A 76 6.25 4.13 -22.89
N LEU A 77 7.34 4.55 -23.52
CA LEU A 77 7.44 5.79 -24.31
C LEU A 77 8.15 5.52 -25.65
N SER A 78 8.06 6.45 -26.59
CA SER A 78 8.76 6.39 -27.88
C SER A 78 10.18 6.96 -27.80
N TRP A 79 11.04 6.64 -28.77
CA TRP A 79 12.39 7.21 -28.85
C TRP A 79 12.44 8.75 -28.85
N PRO A 80 11.59 9.48 -29.60
CA PRO A 80 11.52 10.94 -29.49
C PRO A 80 11.13 11.42 -28.09
N GLU A 81 10.18 10.76 -27.43
CA GLU A 81 9.79 11.09 -26.05
C GLU A 81 10.96 10.81 -25.09
N PHE A 82 11.69 9.71 -25.23
CA PHE A 82 12.88 9.41 -24.43
C PHE A 82 13.92 10.53 -24.58
N ARG A 83 14.29 10.86 -25.83
CA ARG A 83 15.33 11.84 -26.16
C ARG A 83 14.99 13.21 -25.56
N GLU A 84 13.77 13.69 -25.76
CA GLU A 84 13.34 15.01 -25.32
C GLU A 84 13.01 15.09 -23.82
N GLN A 85 12.26 14.11 -23.30
CA GLN A 85 11.66 14.21 -21.97
C GLN A 85 12.51 13.58 -20.86
N VAL A 86 13.46 12.70 -21.21
CA VAL A 86 14.29 11.97 -20.23
C VAL A 86 15.78 12.20 -20.48
N GLN A 87 16.30 11.82 -21.65
CA GLN A 87 17.74 11.85 -21.94
C GLN A 87 18.31 13.27 -21.82
N LYS A 88 17.77 14.24 -22.58
CA LYS A 88 18.24 15.64 -22.53
C LYS A 88 18.24 16.24 -21.11
N PRO A 89 17.13 16.20 -20.34
CA PRO A 89 17.13 16.78 -18.99
C PRO A 89 18.08 16.04 -18.05
N VAL A 90 18.18 14.71 -18.12
CA VAL A 90 19.12 13.93 -17.29
C VAL A 90 20.57 14.27 -17.64
N THR A 91 20.94 14.30 -18.92
CA THR A 91 22.29 14.69 -19.37
C THR A 91 22.65 16.10 -18.88
N ARG A 92 21.75 17.07 -19.05
CA ARG A 92 21.96 18.44 -18.55
C ARG A 92 22.12 18.50 -17.03
N PHE A 93 21.38 17.67 -16.30
CA PHE A 93 21.49 17.60 -14.85
C PHE A 93 22.85 17.05 -14.42
N LEU A 94 23.33 15.99 -15.10
CA LEU A 94 24.59 15.32 -14.83
C LEU A 94 25.82 16.22 -15.03
N GLU A 95 25.74 17.29 -15.81
CA GLU A 95 26.80 18.32 -15.91
C GLU A 95 27.21 18.89 -14.54
N LYS A 96 26.29 18.88 -13.56
CA LYS A 96 26.54 19.35 -12.19
C LYS A 96 27.09 18.27 -11.26
N PHE A 97 27.08 17.00 -11.69
CA PHE A 97 27.44 15.82 -10.90
C PHE A 97 28.50 14.98 -11.64
N PRO A 98 29.72 15.49 -11.82
CA PRO A 98 30.77 14.80 -12.57
C PRO A 98 31.20 13.46 -11.95
N ASP A 99 30.97 13.28 -10.65
CA ASP A 99 31.31 12.06 -9.90
C ASP A 99 30.13 11.06 -9.83
N ALA A 100 29.01 11.35 -10.50
CA ALA A 100 27.87 10.45 -10.55
C ALA A 100 28.29 9.08 -11.11
N LEU A 101 27.84 8.03 -10.44
CA LEU A 101 28.07 6.64 -10.82
C LEU A 101 26.76 5.86 -10.90
N PHE A 102 25.79 6.18 -10.04
CA PHE A 102 24.50 5.50 -9.98
C PHE A 102 23.39 6.41 -10.51
N LEU A 103 22.54 5.87 -11.39
CA LEU A 103 21.29 6.52 -11.78
C LEU A 103 20.12 5.68 -11.26
N VAL A 104 19.15 6.33 -10.64
CA VAL A 104 18.04 5.64 -9.95
C VAL A 104 16.70 6.16 -10.45
N PRO A 105 16.18 5.61 -11.56
CA PRO A 105 14.81 5.85 -11.98
C PRO A 105 13.85 5.39 -10.88
N CYS A 106 12.91 6.26 -10.51
CA CYS A 106 11.89 5.95 -9.51
C CYS A 106 10.56 5.59 -10.17
N TRP A 107 9.69 4.93 -9.40
CA TRP A 107 8.29 4.65 -9.75
C TRP A 107 7.64 5.82 -10.51
N GLY A 108 6.95 5.54 -11.61
CA GLY A 108 6.40 6.58 -12.50
C GLY A 108 7.35 7.09 -13.59
N ILE A 109 8.60 6.60 -13.64
CA ILE A 109 9.46 6.68 -14.82
C ILE A 109 9.22 5.45 -15.71
N PRO A 110 8.97 5.63 -17.03
CA PRO A 110 8.77 4.51 -17.96
C PRO A 110 9.94 3.52 -17.93
N SER A 111 9.67 2.23 -18.11
CA SER A 111 10.69 1.16 -18.14
C SER A 111 11.12 0.79 -19.56
N ARG A 112 10.31 1.15 -20.56
CA ARG A 112 10.43 0.67 -21.94
C ARG A 112 10.42 1.79 -22.96
N ILE A 113 11.17 1.58 -24.03
CA ILE A 113 11.17 2.38 -25.24
C ILE A 113 10.58 1.53 -26.37
N SER A 114 9.52 2.02 -27.01
CA SER A 114 8.87 1.35 -28.13
C SER A 114 9.71 1.43 -29.40
N GLU A 115 9.45 0.50 -30.32
CA GLU A 115 10.08 0.46 -31.63
C GLU A 115 9.83 1.75 -32.45
N GLU A 116 10.85 2.23 -33.16
CA GLU A 116 10.77 3.41 -34.06
C GLU A 116 10.56 2.98 -35.52
N ASN A 117 11.11 1.83 -35.95
CA ASN A 117 10.99 1.34 -37.32
C ASN A 117 10.35 -0.05 -37.45
N ALA A 118 9.10 -0.09 -37.89
CA ALA A 118 8.32 -1.32 -38.06
C ALA A 118 8.81 -2.25 -39.19
N GLU A 119 9.69 -1.79 -40.09
CA GLU A 119 10.30 -2.63 -41.14
C GLU A 119 11.38 -3.58 -40.58
N ASN A 120 11.74 -3.42 -39.31
CA ASN A 120 12.76 -4.22 -38.62
C ASN A 120 12.25 -5.60 -38.15
N ASP A 121 10.93 -5.82 -38.16
CA ASP A 121 10.30 -7.09 -37.79
C ASP A 121 9.98 -7.98 -39.02
N ASP A 122 10.35 -7.54 -40.24
CA ASP A 122 10.21 -8.34 -41.46
C ASP A 122 11.41 -9.30 -41.57
N PRO A 123 11.22 -10.63 -41.40
CA PRO A 123 12.30 -11.59 -41.50
C PRO A 123 12.81 -11.61 -42.95
N LYS A 124 13.90 -10.89 -43.22
CA LYS A 124 14.61 -10.96 -44.50
C LYS A 124 15.27 -12.32 -44.66
N ASP A 125 14.53 -13.35 -45.07
CA ASP A 125 14.96 -14.63 -45.68
C ASP A 125 16.21 -15.36 -45.12
N GLU A 126 16.75 -14.98 -43.96
CA GLU A 126 17.94 -15.57 -43.35
C GLU A 126 17.53 -16.61 -42.30
N PRO A 127 18.13 -17.81 -42.32
CA PRO A 127 17.82 -18.84 -41.34
C PRO A 127 18.19 -18.35 -39.92
N GLU A 128 17.20 -18.36 -39.02
CA GLU A 128 17.26 -18.04 -37.58
C GLU A 128 18.30 -18.90 -36.82
N SER A 129 19.59 -18.67 -37.05
CA SER A 129 20.64 -19.58 -36.57
C SER A 129 21.63 -18.93 -35.61
N THR A 130 21.56 -17.62 -35.34
CA THR A 130 22.38 -16.98 -34.31
C THR A 130 21.64 -15.90 -33.53
N VAL A 131 21.97 -15.72 -32.24
CA VAL A 131 21.53 -14.58 -31.40
C VAL A 131 21.75 -13.27 -32.15
N ARG A 132 22.88 -13.14 -32.86
CA ARG A 132 23.24 -11.97 -33.66
C ARG A 132 22.21 -11.69 -34.76
N THR A 133 21.65 -12.69 -35.44
CA THR A 133 20.64 -12.48 -36.50
C THR A 133 19.28 -12.08 -35.93
N PHE A 134 18.88 -12.63 -34.77
CA PHE A 134 17.60 -12.30 -34.11
C PHE A 134 17.56 -10.88 -33.51
N VAL A 135 18.73 -10.31 -33.24
CA VAL A 135 18.89 -9.01 -32.56
C VAL A 135 19.37 -7.88 -33.48
N THR A 136 19.77 -8.19 -34.71
CA THR A 136 20.18 -7.17 -35.68
C THR A 136 18.94 -6.46 -36.21
N ASN A 137 19.01 -5.13 -36.37
CA ASN A 137 17.93 -4.23 -36.80
C ASN A 137 16.83 -3.93 -35.77
N ARG A 138 16.78 -4.51 -34.57
CA ARG A 138 15.73 -4.15 -33.59
C ARG A 138 16.12 -2.94 -32.75
N ASP A 139 15.17 -2.02 -32.52
CA ASP A 139 15.42 -0.76 -31.83
C ASP A 139 14.55 -0.53 -30.56
N TYR A 140 13.65 -1.45 -30.19
CA TYR A 140 12.97 -1.38 -28.90
C TYR A 140 13.92 -1.75 -27.74
N ALA A 141 13.85 -1.01 -26.64
CA ALA A 141 14.88 -1.06 -25.61
C ALA A 141 14.33 -0.91 -24.18
N CYS A 142 15.16 -1.27 -23.20
CA CYS A 142 14.95 -0.84 -21.83
C CYS A 142 15.46 0.60 -21.65
N LEU A 143 14.62 1.46 -21.07
CA LEU A 143 15.00 2.85 -20.79
C LEU A 143 16.25 2.92 -19.89
N ASP A 144 16.34 2.02 -18.90
CA ASP A 144 17.42 1.99 -17.92
C ASP A 144 18.76 1.62 -18.58
N ALA A 145 18.74 0.74 -19.58
CA ALA A 145 19.92 0.37 -20.35
C ALA A 145 20.44 1.55 -21.20
N GLU A 146 19.53 2.38 -21.73
CA GLU A 146 19.92 3.60 -22.46
C GLU A 146 20.49 4.67 -21.53
N LEU A 147 19.92 4.83 -20.32
CA LEU A 147 20.48 5.70 -19.30
C LEU A 147 21.89 5.27 -18.87
N ALA A 148 22.16 3.96 -18.81
CA ALA A 148 23.48 3.44 -18.44
C ALA A 148 24.60 3.93 -19.38
N LEU A 149 24.25 4.22 -20.63
CA LEU A 149 25.20 4.48 -21.72
C LEU A 149 25.40 5.95 -22.05
N LEU A 150 24.74 6.87 -21.34
CA LEU A 150 24.92 8.32 -21.53
C LEU A 150 26.38 8.83 -21.50
N PRO A 151 27.34 8.25 -20.74
CA PRO A 151 28.73 8.67 -20.77
C PRO A 151 29.49 8.28 -22.05
N ARG A 152 28.89 7.44 -22.90
CA ARG A 152 29.51 6.94 -24.15
C ARG A 152 29.10 7.82 -25.34
N PRO A 153 29.89 7.83 -26.43
CA PRO A 153 29.52 8.55 -27.65
C PRO A 153 28.17 8.08 -28.20
N ALA A 154 27.48 8.98 -28.91
CA ALA A 154 26.24 8.64 -29.60
C ALA A 154 26.44 7.46 -30.55
N ARG A 155 25.43 6.60 -30.63
CA ARG A 155 25.45 5.35 -31.41
C ARG A 155 24.14 5.16 -32.17
N ALA A 156 24.12 4.20 -33.10
CA ALA A 156 22.87 3.68 -33.65
C ALA A 156 22.06 3.00 -32.54
N ILE A 157 20.73 3.12 -32.60
CA ILE A 157 19.80 2.54 -31.62
C ILE A 157 19.53 1.04 -31.86
N GLU A 158 20.05 0.48 -32.95
CA GLU A 158 19.83 -0.90 -33.33
C GLU A 158 20.78 -1.86 -32.58
N GLY A 159 20.20 -2.89 -31.95
CA GLY A 159 20.95 -4.01 -31.38
C GLY A 159 21.52 -3.78 -29.97
N TRP A 160 22.20 -4.81 -29.45
CA TRP A 160 22.93 -4.76 -28.18
C TRP A 160 24.40 -4.38 -28.36
N ILE A 161 25.04 -4.02 -27.25
CA ILE A 161 26.49 -3.84 -27.16
C ILE A 161 27.04 -4.81 -26.13
N GLU A 162 28.18 -5.43 -26.43
CA GLU A 162 28.90 -6.24 -25.47
C GLU A 162 29.37 -5.42 -24.28
N SER A 163 29.04 -5.89 -23.08
CA SER A 163 29.46 -5.28 -21.83
C SER A 163 30.94 -5.55 -21.59
N ASP A 164 31.74 -4.50 -21.52
CA ASP A 164 33.15 -4.57 -21.13
C ASP A 164 33.33 -4.86 -19.64
N LEU A 165 32.27 -4.77 -18.83
CA LEU A 165 32.26 -5.09 -17.40
C LEU A 165 31.83 -6.53 -17.10
N TYR A 166 31.26 -7.24 -18.07
CA TYR A 166 30.76 -8.59 -17.87
C TYR A 166 31.86 -9.53 -17.36
N GLY A 167 31.57 -10.27 -16.28
CA GLY A 167 32.50 -11.21 -15.67
C GLY A 167 33.65 -10.58 -14.87
N ARG A 168 33.82 -9.24 -14.90
CA ARG A 168 34.86 -8.57 -14.09
C ARG A 168 34.64 -8.79 -12.60
N ASN A 169 35.69 -8.56 -11.83
CA ASN A 169 35.69 -8.61 -10.38
C ASN A 169 36.56 -7.47 -9.84
N GLU A 170 36.11 -6.24 -10.06
CA GLU A 170 36.78 -5.03 -9.63
C GLU A 170 35.77 -3.94 -9.28
N ARG A 171 36.23 -2.90 -8.57
CA ARG A 171 35.40 -1.75 -8.24
C ARG A 171 35.13 -0.92 -9.48
N ILE A 172 33.86 -0.61 -9.71
CA ILE A 172 33.45 0.20 -10.85
C ILE A 172 33.58 1.68 -10.49
N THR A 173 34.10 2.46 -11.43
CA THR A 173 34.35 3.89 -11.29
C THR A 173 33.89 4.62 -12.55
N ALA A 174 33.79 5.95 -12.50
CA ALA A 174 33.45 6.78 -13.65
C ALA A 174 34.36 6.57 -14.88
N ALA A 175 35.60 6.07 -14.68
CA ALA A 175 36.52 5.74 -15.76
C ALA A 175 36.00 4.66 -16.72
N HIS A 176 35.09 3.80 -16.25
CA HIS A 176 34.44 2.77 -17.06
C HIS A 176 33.39 3.33 -18.02
N ARG A 177 33.06 4.64 -17.90
CA ARG A 177 32.11 5.35 -18.76
C ARG A 177 30.78 4.60 -18.90
N LEU A 178 30.29 4.10 -17.78
CA LEU A 178 29.00 3.41 -17.66
C LEU A 178 28.37 3.81 -16.33
N PHE A 179 27.10 4.21 -16.36
CA PHE A 179 26.33 4.38 -15.14
C PHE A 179 25.76 3.05 -14.66
N LEU A 180 25.75 2.86 -13.34
CA LEU A 180 25.13 1.73 -12.67
C LEU A 180 23.65 2.07 -12.44
N VAL A 181 22.78 1.51 -13.29
CA VAL A 181 21.35 1.83 -13.26
C VAL A 181 20.57 0.68 -12.60
N SER A 182 19.87 1.01 -11.53
CA SER A 182 18.83 0.14 -10.96
C SER A 182 17.68 1.02 -10.48
N ARG A 183 16.45 0.62 -10.78
CA ARG A 183 15.26 1.41 -10.48
C ARG A 183 14.63 1.03 -9.14
N LEU A 184 14.02 2.02 -8.49
CA LEU A 184 13.14 1.84 -7.35
C LEU A 184 11.70 1.83 -7.85
N ASP A 185 11.17 0.63 -8.10
CA ASP A 185 9.90 0.46 -8.80
C ASP A 185 9.12 -0.77 -8.30
N GLY A 186 7.87 -0.94 -8.75
CA GLY A 186 6.99 -2.05 -8.34
C GLY A 186 5.52 -1.73 -8.55
N LEU A 187 4.61 -2.67 -8.27
CA LEU A 187 3.17 -2.50 -8.52
C LEU A 187 2.62 -1.15 -8.00
N THR A 188 3.07 -0.73 -6.82
CA THR A 188 2.70 0.55 -6.20
C THR A 188 3.93 1.36 -5.78
N ALA A 189 3.76 2.67 -5.59
CA ALA A 189 4.78 3.53 -5.00
C ALA A 189 5.19 3.08 -3.58
N GLY A 190 4.28 2.43 -2.85
CA GLY A 190 4.57 1.82 -1.54
C GLY A 190 5.60 0.69 -1.63
N ILE A 191 5.43 -0.22 -2.60
CA ILE A 191 6.40 -1.30 -2.86
C ILE A 191 7.75 -0.71 -3.26
N ALA A 192 7.76 0.29 -4.14
CA ALA A 192 8.99 0.96 -4.57
C ALA A 192 9.76 1.61 -3.39
N ARG A 193 9.06 2.32 -2.48
CA ARG A 193 9.67 2.83 -1.24
C ARG A 193 10.22 1.71 -0.36
N GLY A 194 9.47 0.62 -0.25
CA GLY A 194 9.82 -0.54 0.57
C GLY A 194 11.10 -1.24 0.13
N LEU A 195 11.54 -1.13 -1.13
CA LEU A 195 12.80 -1.73 -1.59
C LEU A 195 14.01 -1.19 -0.81
N VAL A 196 14.06 0.13 -0.60
CA VAL A 196 15.11 0.80 0.16
C VAL A 196 15.08 0.37 1.62
N ASP A 197 13.87 0.27 2.18
CA ASP A 197 13.67 -0.08 3.58
C ASP A 197 14.12 -1.51 3.86
N LYS A 198 13.78 -2.44 2.95
CA LYS A 198 14.22 -3.84 2.99
C LYS A 198 15.74 -3.98 2.81
N ALA A 199 16.34 -3.21 1.90
CA ALA A 199 17.79 -3.20 1.69
C ALA A 199 18.54 -2.76 2.96
N ILE A 200 18.14 -1.62 3.56
CA ILE A 200 18.74 -1.12 4.80
C ILE A 200 18.51 -2.10 5.96
N HIS A 201 17.31 -2.70 6.05
CA HIS A 201 17.03 -3.72 7.07
C HIS A 201 18.01 -4.90 6.94
N ALA A 202 18.18 -5.45 5.73
CA ALA A 202 19.08 -6.58 5.52
C ALA A 202 20.56 -6.22 5.73
N GLU A 203 20.99 -5.00 5.42
CA GLU A 203 22.34 -4.54 5.77
C GLU A 203 22.53 -4.39 7.29
N THR A 204 21.49 -3.96 8.00
CA THR A 204 21.50 -3.72 9.44
C THR A 204 21.49 -5.01 10.23
N PHE A 205 20.64 -5.96 9.85
CA PHE A 205 20.38 -7.18 10.61
C PHE A 205 20.96 -8.43 9.96
N GLY A 206 21.47 -8.33 8.74
CA GLY A 206 21.94 -9.47 7.95
C GLY A 206 20.76 -10.25 7.34
N PRO A 207 20.79 -10.56 6.04
CA PRO A 207 19.77 -11.43 5.45
C PRO A 207 19.94 -12.88 5.94
N ALA A 208 18.83 -13.57 6.15
CA ALA A 208 18.82 -14.98 6.55
C ALA A 208 17.62 -15.71 5.93
N GLY A 209 17.89 -16.88 5.36
CA GLY A 209 16.90 -17.74 4.72
C GLY A 209 17.55 -18.77 3.81
N GLU A 210 16.71 -19.49 3.08
CA GLU A 210 17.08 -20.60 2.22
C GLU A 210 17.29 -20.12 0.77
N ALA A 211 18.06 -20.90 0.02
CA ALA A 211 18.34 -20.65 -1.38
C ALA A 211 17.71 -21.76 -2.23
N TYR A 212 17.13 -21.37 -3.36
CA TYR A 212 16.44 -22.26 -4.28
C TYR A 212 16.91 -22.01 -5.71
N LEU A 213 17.30 -23.09 -6.38
CA LEU A 213 17.61 -23.14 -7.80
C LEU A 213 16.62 -24.10 -8.46
N ASP A 214 16.01 -23.65 -9.54
CA ASP A 214 15.12 -24.45 -10.36
C ASP A 214 15.67 -24.43 -11.80
N THR A 215 16.05 -25.61 -12.31
CA THR A 215 16.57 -25.89 -13.66
C THR A 215 15.80 -27.05 -14.27
N ARG A 216 15.88 -27.22 -15.61
CA ARG A 216 15.05 -28.19 -16.34
C ARG A 216 15.63 -29.60 -16.52
N GLY A 217 16.79 -29.91 -15.96
CA GLY A 217 17.43 -31.21 -16.19
C GLY A 217 17.93 -31.41 -17.63
N LEU A 218 18.14 -30.33 -18.40
CA LEU A 218 18.52 -30.39 -19.81
C LEU A 218 20.02 -30.65 -19.98
N ASP A 219 20.36 -31.51 -20.95
CA ASP A 219 21.74 -31.78 -21.36
C ASP A 219 22.18 -30.88 -22.54
N LYS A 220 23.48 -30.92 -22.87
CA LYS A 220 24.08 -30.14 -23.97
C LYS A 220 23.55 -30.46 -25.37
N ALA A 221 22.83 -31.57 -25.55
CA ALA A 221 22.20 -31.89 -26.81
C ALA A 221 20.89 -31.10 -27.01
N SER A 222 20.28 -30.60 -25.92
CA SER A 222 19.14 -29.67 -25.98
C SER A 222 19.57 -28.28 -26.45
N PRO A 223 18.76 -27.60 -27.31
CA PRO A 223 18.99 -26.21 -27.69
C PRO A 223 19.14 -25.24 -26.51
N TYR A 224 18.58 -25.58 -25.34
CA TYR A 224 18.65 -24.79 -24.11
C TYR A 224 19.56 -25.37 -23.03
N GLY A 225 20.22 -26.50 -23.30
CA GLY A 225 21.09 -27.18 -22.34
C GLY A 225 22.25 -26.33 -21.83
N TYR A 226 22.78 -25.45 -22.68
CA TYR A 226 23.82 -24.50 -22.29
C TYR A 226 23.34 -23.54 -21.18
N THR A 227 22.13 -23.02 -21.31
CA THR A 227 21.56 -22.12 -20.30
C THR A 227 21.34 -22.88 -18.99
N ASP A 228 20.98 -24.16 -19.05
CA ASP A 228 20.76 -25.02 -17.88
C ASP A 228 22.09 -25.30 -17.14
N GLU A 229 23.17 -25.58 -17.88
CA GLU A 229 24.53 -25.71 -17.33
C GLU A 229 25.01 -24.40 -16.67
N GLU A 230 24.80 -23.26 -17.33
CA GLU A 230 25.12 -21.93 -16.80
C GLU A 230 24.36 -21.61 -15.51
N MET A 231 23.10 -22.03 -15.39
CA MET A 231 22.32 -21.86 -14.15
C MET A 231 22.85 -22.74 -13.02
N ARG A 232 23.31 -23.97 -13.32
CA ARG A 232 23.93 -24.88 -12.32
C ARG A 232 25.25 -24.34 -11.76
N LEU A 233 25.93 -23.37 -12.40
CA LEU A 233 27.07 -22.67 -11.79
C LEU A 233 26.70 -22.00 -10.46
N THR A 234 25.43 -21.67 -10.25
CA THR A 234 24.91 -21.15 -8.97
C THR A 234 25.20 -22.09 -7.80
N LEU A 235 25.12 -23.42 -8.01
CA LEU A 235 25.43 -24.41 -6.98
C LEU A 235 26.87 -24.28 -6.48
N GLN A 236 27.81 -24.07 -7.41
CA GLN A 236 29.23 -23.93 -7.09
C GLN A 236 29.51 -22.65 -6.32
N VAL A 237 28.87 -21.54 -6.74
CA VAL A 237 28.96 -20.25 -6.04
C VAL A 237 28.46 -20.39 -4.61
N PHE A 238 27.26 -20.93 -4.39
CA PHE A 238 26.68 -21.06 -3.06
C PHE A 238 27.50 -22.00 -2.17
N ALA A 239 28.00 -23.11 -2.71
CA ALA A 239 28.91 -24.01 -2.00
C ALA A 239 30.21 -23.30 -1.57
N ALA A 240 30.79 -22.44 -2.42
CA ALA A 240 32.02 -21.71 -2.12
C ALA A 240 31.87 -20.74 -0.93
N TYR A 241 30.67 -20.21 -0.70
CA TYR A 241 30.35 -19.34 0.44
C TYR A 241 29.68 -20.09 1.61
N GLY A 242 29.55 -21.41 1.53
CA GLY A 242 28.99 -22.25 2.59
C GLY A 242 27.49 -22.08 2.78
N TRP A 243 26.75 -21.72 1.73
CA TRP A 243 25.30 -21.56 1.75
C TRP A 243 24.62 -22.79 1.14
N ALA A 244 23.70 -23.41 1.88
CA ALA A 244 22.93 -24.56 1.37
C ALA A 244 21.91 -24.09 0.33
N ILE A 245 21.78 -24.82 -0.76
CA ILE A 245 20.84 -24.52 -1.85
C ILE A 245 20.03 -25.76 -2.21
N HIS A 246 18.71 -25.59 -2.26
CA HIS A 246 17.77 -26.58 -2.76
C HIS A 246 17.76 -26.50 -4.28
N HIS A 247 17.88 -27.65 -4.94
CA HIS A 247 17.97 -27.71 -6.39
C HIS A 247 16.88 -28.64 -6.93
N GLU A 248 15.93 -28.06 -7.64
CA GLU A 248 15.00 -28.79 -8.49
C GLU A 248 15.61 -28.86 -9.91
N ASP A 249 15.75 -30.07 -10.46
CA ASP A 249 16.46 -30.31 -11.72
C ASP A 249 15.64 -31.19 -12.68
N THR A 250 14.35 -30.87 -12.79
CA THR A 250 13.38 -31.59 -13.62
C THR A 250 12.59 -30.61 -14.47
N GLU A 251 11.84 -31.12 -15.46
CA GLU A 251 10.95 -30.27 -16.25
C GLU A 251 9.71 -29.79 -15.48
N GLU A 252 9.54 -30.21 -14.22
CA GLU A 252 8.39 -29.81 -13.41
C GLU A 252 8.49 -28.34 -13.03
N GLU A 253 7.36 -27.64 -13.13
CA GLU A 253 7.29 -26.24 -12.75
C GLU A 253 7.31 -26.10 -11.22
N GLN A 254 8.37 -25.48 -10.68
CA GLN A 254 8.50 -25.20 -9.25
C GLN A 254 7.49 -24.13 -8.81
N ASP A 255 6.50 -24.52 -8.00
CA ASP A 255 5.58 -23.58 -7.35
C ASP A 255 6.35 -22.72 -6.34
N VAL A 256 6.55 -21.43 -6.67
CA VAL A 256 7.31 -20.50 -5.83
C VAL A 256 6.66 -20.28 -4.46
N SER A 257 5.33 -20.43 -4.36
CA SER A 257 4.64 -20.29 -3.08
C SER A 257 4.87 -21.45 -2.11
N SER A 258 5.43 -22.57 -2.59
CA SER A 258 5.79 -23.73 -1.76
C SER A 258 7.14 -23.60 -1.06
N LEU A 259 7.97 -22.63 -1.48
CA LEU A 259 9.32 -22.42 -0.95
C LEU A 259 9.25 -21.91 0.49
N LYS A 260 10.17 -22.36 1.35
CA LYS A 260 10.19 -21.97 2.77
C LYS A 260 11.32 -20.99 3.02
N ASN A 261 11.01 -19.91 3.75
CA ASN A 261 12.01 -18.91 4.15
C ASN A 261 12.91 -18.44 2.99
N CYS A 262 12.33 -18.30 1.79
CA CYS A 262 13.11 -18.07 0.57
C CYS A 262 13.81 -16.71 0.61
N LEU A 263 15.15 -16.74 0.55
CA LEU A 263 16.00 -15.56 0.47
C LEU A 263 16.63 -15.42 -0.92
N PHE A 264 17.06 -16.54 -1.51
CA PHE A 264 17.60 -16.56 -2.85
C PHE A 264 16.77 -17.47 -3.74
N TYR A 265 16.41 -16.97 -4.93
CA TYR A 265 15.66 -17.76 -5.90
C TYR A 265 16.17 -17.49 -7.31
N TRP A 266 16.45 -18.56 -8.03
CA TRP A 266 16.74 -18.49 -9.45
C TRP A 266 16.02 -19.62 -10.16
N GLY A 267 14.96 -19.29 -10.90
CA GLY A 267 14.05 -20.27 -11.50
C GLY A 267 14.07 -20.32 -13.01
N TRP A 268 13.56 -21.42 -13.55
CA TRP A 268 13.54 -21.70 -14.97
C TRP A 268 12.14 -21.63 -15.55
N TYR A 269 12.03 -20.89 -16.66
CA TYR A 269 10.91 -20.75 -17.59
C TYR A 269 9.54 -21.32 -17.17
N ALA A 270 8.72 -20.44 -16.59
CA ALA A 270 7.27 -20.56 -16.48
C ALA A 270 6.64 -19.26 -17.01
N GLY A 271 5.44 -19.34 -17.60
CA GLY A 271 4.86 -18.23 -18.35
C GLY A 271 4.56 -17.00 -17.49
N ASP A 272 3.48 -17.08 -16.72
CA ASP A 272 3.11 -16.07 -15.73
C ASP A 272 3.45 -16.57 -14.32
N TRP A 273 3.41 -15.68 -13.33
CA TRP A 273 3.61 -16.02 -11.92
C TRP A 273 2.78 -17.23 -11.50
N ASN A 274 3.44 -18.18 -10.86
CA ASN A 274 2.87 -19.50 -10.58
C ASN A 274 2.55 -19.76 -9.10
N GLY A 275 2.77 -18.77 -8.23
CA GLY A 275 2.50 -18.89 -6.80
C GLY A 275 1.01 -19.18 -6.56
N ARG A 276 0.71 -20.39 -6.08
CA ARG A 276 -0.66 -20.88 -5.88
C ARG A 276 -1.27 -20.48 -4.54
N GLN A 277 -0.44 -20.05 -3.59
CA GLN A 277 -0.84 -19.67 -2.22
C GLN A 277 -0.20 -18.34 -1.80
N PRO A 278 -0.75 -17.65 -0.79
CA PRO A 278 -0.11 -16.48 -0.19
C PRO A 278 1.31 -16.80 0.26
N PHE A 279 2.27 -16.01 -0.19
CA PHE A 279 3.69 -16.24 0.02
C PHE A 279 4.43 -14.92 0.19
N THR A 280 5.55 -14.91 0.92
CA THR A 280 6.39 -13.72 1.05
C THR A 280 7.85 -14.13 1.18
N PHE A 281 8.69 -13.49 0.37
CA PHE A 281 10.14 -13.65 0.43
C PHE A 281 10.70 -13.03 1.71
N ARG A 282 11.84 -13.54 2.19
CA ARG A 282 12.55 -12.97 3.34
C ARG A 282 13.03 -11.54 3.02
N THR A 283 13.02 -10.66 4.01
CA THR A 283 13.62 -9.33 3.88
C THR A 283 15.11 -9.45 3.52
N GLY A 284 15.53 -8.72 2.48
CA GLY A 284 16.85 -8.86 1.87
C GLY A 284 16.93 -9.83 0.70
N ALA A 285 15.80 -10.47 0.32
CA ALA A 285 15.80 -11.47 -0.74
C ALA A 285 16.23 -10.91 -2.10
N VAL A 286 17.00 -11.73 -2.81
CA VAL A 286 17.39 -11.51 -4.21
C VAL A 286 16.86 -12.68 -5.02
N ALA A 287 15.93 -12.39 -5.94
CA ALA A 287 15.23 -13.42 -6.68
C ALA A 287 15.04 -13.01 -8.13
N ALA A 288 15.10 -13.97 -9.04
CA ALA A 288 14.76 -13.77 -10.45
C ALA A 288 14.18 -15.06 -11.04
N HIS A 289 13.48 -14.91 -12.16
CA HIS A 289 12.94 -16.03 -12.93
C HIS A 289 13.30 -15.83 -14.39
N LEU A 290 13.90 -16.85 -15.01
CA LEU A 290 14.21 -16.81 -16.43
C LEU A 290 12.88 -16.91 -17.21
N HIS A 291 12.48 -15.83 -17.84
CA HIS A 291 11.31 -15.80 -18.73
C HIS A 291 11.52 -14.80 -19.85
N SER A 292 11.04 -15.14 -21.04
CA SER A 292 11.10 -14.34 -22.28
C SER A 292 10.71 -12.89 -22.10
N CYS A 293 9.80 -12.58 -21.19
CA CYS A 293 9.49 -11.20 -20.85
C CYS A 293 9.16 -11.02 -19.37
N ALA A 294 10.09 -11.41 -18.50
CA ALA A 294 9.91 -11.35 -17.06
C ALA A 294 9.48 -9.96 -16.53
N ALA A 295 9.82 -8.88 -17.25
CA ALA A 295 9.53 -7.50 -16.88
C ALA A 295 8.74 -6.72 -17.95
N CYS A 296 7.99 -7.42 -18.83
CA CYS A 296 7.10 -6.77 -19.82
C CYS A 296 6.15 -5.77 -19.17
N SER A 297 5.71 -6.07 -17.94
CA SER A 297 5.11 -5.12 -17.02
C SER A 297 5.61 -5.39 -15.62
N ILE A 298 5.89 -4.31 -14.90
CA ILE A 298 6.22 -4.30 -13.46
C ILE A 298 4.98 -3.87 -12.65
N ARG A 299 3.86 -3.58 -13.34
CA ARG A 299 2.58 -3.11 -12.79
C ARG A 299 1.56 -4.25 -12.63
N THR A 300 2.00 -5.49 -12.60
CA THR A 300 1.15 -6.68 -12.47
C THR A 300 1.53 -7.50 -11.25
N GLU A 301 0.54 -8.03 -10.55
CA GLU A 301 0.76 -8.94 -9.41
C GLU A 301 0.80 -10.42 -9.83
N THR A 302 0.22 -10.75 -10.99
CA THR A 302 0.03 -12.14 -11.43
C THR A 302 0.60 -12.45 -12.81
N ARG A 303 0.98 -11.44 -13.60
CA ARG A 303 1.57 -11.63 -14.93
C ARG A 303 3.06 -11.37 -14.92
N PHE A 304 3.78 -12.10 -15.76
CA PHE A 304 5.24 -12.09 -15.81
C PHE A 304 5.85 -12.44 -14.44
N TRP A 305 7.00 -11.85 -14.10
CA TRP A 305 7.76 -12.28 -12.91
C TRP A 305 8.27 -11.12 -12.06
N VAL A 306 8.76 -10.02 -12.63
CA VAL A 306 9.33 -8.91 -11.85
C VAL A 306 8.27 -8.24 -10.97
N GLY A 307 7.11 -7.87 -11.51
CA GLY A 307 6.01 -7.31 -10.72
C GLY A 307 5.56 -8.23 -9.58
N PRO A 308 5.21 -9.50 -9.86
CA PRO A 308 4.85 -10.49 -8.84
C PRO A 308 5.92 -10.69 -7.75
N LEU A 309 7.20 -10.86 -8.12
CA LEU A 309 8.31 -10.99 -7.16
C LEU A 309 8.39 -9.79 -6.21
N LEU A 310 8.24 -8.57 -6.74
CA LEU A 310 8.25 -7.34 -5.93
C LEU A 310 7.05 -7.27 -4.98
N SER A 311 5.85 -7.61 -5.46
CA SER A 311 4.62 -7.64 -4.65
C SER A 311 4.70 -8.66 -3.51
N HIS A 312 5.42 -9.76 -3.69
CA HIS A 312 5.62 -10.79 -2.67
C HIS A 312 6.90 -10.57 -1.83
N GLY A 313 7.45 -9.35 -1.83
CA GLY A 313 8.44 -8.96 -0.82
C GLY A 313 9.91 -9.04 -1.24
N VAL A 314 10.24 -9.46 -2.47
CA VAL A 314 11.64 -9.45 -2.97
C VAL A 314 12.28 -8.08 -2.82
N THR A 315 13.55 -8.04 -2.40
CA THR A 315 14.31 -6.79 -2.18
C THR A 315 15.02 -6.33 -3.44
N CYS A 316 15.59 -7.28 -4.20
CA CYS A 316 16.20 -7.01 -5.50
C CYS A 316 15.83 -8.10 -6.51
N THR A 317 15.49 -7.70 -7.72
CA THR A 317 15.14 -8.62 -8.81
C THR A 317 15.59 -8.08 -10.15
N THR A 318 15.64 -8.97 -11.14
CA THR A 318 16.00 -8.62 -12.51
C THR A 318 15.11 -9.38 -13.47
N GLY A 319 14.88 -8.78 -14.64
CA GLY A 319 14.16 -9.39 -15.73
C GLY A 319 14.43 -8.67 -17.04
N THR A 320 13.65 -9.00 -18.07
CA THR A 320 13.75 -8.34 -19.37
C THR A 320 12.41 -7.77 -19.79
N VAL A 321 12.45 -6.56 -20.35
CA VAL A 321 11.25 -5.80 -20.73
C VAL A 321 10.68 -6.16 -22.10
N TYR A 322 11.44 -6.92 -22.88
CA TYR A 322 11.12 -7.55 -24.16
C TYR A 322 11.92 -8.87 -24.27
N GLU A 323 11.69 -9.67 -25.32
CA GLU A 323 12.33 -10.98 -25.58
C GLU A 323 13.85 -10.88 -25.76
N PRO A 324 14.66 -11.38 -24.80
CA PRO A 324 16.11 -11.25 -24.85
C PRO A 324 16.81 -12.44 -25.51
N LEU A 325 16.09 -13.54 -25.79
CA LEU A 325 16.63 -14.90 -25.84
C LEU A 325 17.30 -15.30 -24.52
N THR A 326 17.48 -16.60 -24.27
CA THR A 326 18.13 -17.07 -23.03
C THR A 326 19.56 -16.51 -22.83
N ALA A 327 20.26 -16.18 -23.92
CA ALA A 327 21.60 -15.60 -23.87
C ALA A 327 21.65 -14.12 -23.43
N GLY A 328 20.56 -13.36 -23.63
CA GLY A 328 20.49 -11.94 -23.25
C GLY A 328 19.99 -11.69 -21.82
N PHE A 329 19.67 -12.75 -21.08
CA PHE A 329 19.27 -12.64 -19.68
C PHE A 329 20.49 -12.47 -18.75
N PRO A 330 20.42 -11.62 -17.71
CA PRO A 330 21.51 -11.45 -16.75
C PRO A 330 21.95 -12.75 -16.05
N ARG A 331 23.26 -12.90 -15.81
CA ARG A 331 23.83 -14.13 -15.22
C ARG A 331 23.77 -14.08 -13.70
N MET A 332 22.75 -14.70 -13.13
CA MET A 332 22.52 -14.69 -11.68
C MET A 332 23.65 -15.31 -10.86
N HIS A 333 24.33 -16.35 -11.34
CA HIS A 333 25.47 -16.93 -10.63
C HIS A 333 26.60 -15.90 -10.39
N LEU A 334 26.87 -15.01 -11.36
CA LEU A 334 27.83 -13.92 -11.20
C LEU A 334 27.30 -12.85 -10.24
N ILE A 335 26.03 -12.47 -10.37
CA ILE A 335 25.41 -11.47 -9.48
C ILE A 335 25.49 -11.93 -8.02
N TYR A 336 25.12 -13.18 -7.73
CA TYR A 336 25.24 -13.76 -6.39
C TYR A 336 26.69 -13.80 -5.90
N ASP A 337 27.64 -14.23 -6.74
CA ASP A 337 29.06 -14.23 -6.37
C ASP A 337 29.56 -12.82 -6.01
N ARG A 338 29.21 -11.80 -6.81
CA ARG A 338 29.58 -10.41 -6.50
C ARG A 338 28.92 -9.89 -5.22
N LEU A 339 27.65 -10.22 -4.98
CA LEU A 339 26.99 -9.87 -3.73
C LEU A 339 27.69 -10.51 -2.52
N PHE A 340 28.03 -11.80 -2.57
CA PHE A 340 28.76 -12.47 -1.48
C PHE A 340 30.15 -11.90 -1.23
N GLN A 341 30.79 -11.33 -2.26
CA GLN A 341 32.06 -10.60 -2.13
C GLN A 341 31.89 -9.18 -1.54
N GLY A 342 30.65 -8.73 -1.35
CA GLY A 342 30.32 -7.45 -0.73
C GLY A 342 30.23 -6.28 -1.71
N TYR A 343 30.14 -6.53 -3.01
CA TYR A 343 29.78 -5.51 -4.00
C TYR A 343 28.32 -5.07 -3.82
N THR A 344 27.98 -3.87 -4.27
CA THR A 344 26.60 -3.40 -4.25
C THR A 344 25.76 -4.09 -5.33
N TRP A 345 24.43 -4.06 -5.20
CA TRP A 345 23.51 -4.54 -6.22
C TRP A 345 23.81 -3.94 -7.60
N GLY A 346 24.02 -2.62 -7.68
CA GLY A 346 24.34 -1.95 -8.95
C GLY A 346 25.67 -2.40 -9.57
N GLU A 347 26.69 -2.69 -8.75
CA GLU A 347 27.96 -3.24 -9.24
C GLU A 347 27.80 -4.69 -9.70
N ALA A 348 27.12 -5.51 -8.89
CA ALA A 348 26.87 -6.91 -9.17
C ALA A 348 26.08 -7.11 -10.46
N THR A 349 25.03 -6.31 -10.69
CA THR A 349 24.23 -6.39 -11.92
C THR A 349 25.00 -5.94 -13.15
N ALA A 350 25.83 -4.90 -13.04
CA ALA A 350 26.68 -4.48 -14.15
C ALA A 350 27.70 -5.56 -14.56
N MET A 351 28.31 -6.25 -13.59
CA MET A 351 29.23 -7.36 -13.86
C MET A 351 28.52 -8.66 -14.28
N GLY A 352 27.26 -8.84 -13.89
CA GLY A 352 26.43 -9.97 -14.30
C GLY A 352 25.71 -9.79 -15.64
N ASN A 353 25.73 -8.58 -16.20
CA ASN A 353 25.06 -8.26 -17.45
C ASN A 353 26.02 -8.32 -18.65
N GLN A 354 25.75 -9.23 -19.57
CA GLN A 354 26.53 -9.41 -20.79
C GLN A 354 26.19 -8.40 -21.89
N MET A 355 24.94 -7.92 -21.92
CA MET A 355 24.40 -7.11 -23.02
C MET A 355 23.94 -5.73 -22.52
N LEU A 356 24.61 -4.68 -22.97
CA LEU A 356 24.21 -3.28 -22.78
C LEU A 356 23.30 -2.82 -23.93
N SER A 357 22.58 -1.70 -23.76
CA SER A 357 21.60 -1.20 -24.75
C SER A 357 20.43 -2.16 -25.00
N TRP A 358 20.33 -3.22 -24.19
CA TRP A 358 19.43 -4.35 -24.37
C TRP A 358 18.37 -4.37 -23.26
N MET A 359 17.53 -5.40 -23.27
CA MET A 359 16.22 -5.39 -22.60
C MET A 359 16.27 -5.65 -21.08
N ALA A 360 17.46 -5.77 -20.48
CA ALA A 360 17.61 -6.05 -19.06
C ALA A 360 17.19 -4.85 -18.19
N VAL A 361 16.39 -5.12 -17.17
CA VAL A 361 16.01 -4.15 -16.13
C VAL A 361 16.34 -4.69 -14.75
N PHE A 362 16.95 -3.85 -13.93
CA PHE A 362 17.34 -4.18 -12.55
C PHE A 362 16.49 -3.37 -11.58
N VAL A 363 15.76 -4.04 -10.69
CA VAL A 363 14.89 -3.39 -9.71
C VAL A 363 15.42 -3.67 -8.30
N GLY A 364 15.67 -2.61 -7.54
CA GLY A 364 16.29 -2.69 -6.22
C GLY A 364 17.07 -1.43 -5.89
N ASP A 365 17.49 -1.30 -4.63
CA ASP A 365 18.41 -0.25 -4.21
C ASP A 365 19.81 -0.55 -4.77
N PRO A 366 20.38 0.27 -5.68
CA PRO A 366 21.69 0.00 -6.26
C PRO A 366 22.84 0.02 -5.26
N LEU A 367 22.64 0.62 -4.08
CA LEU A 367 23.62 0.62 -2.98
C LEU A 367 23.48 -0.60 -2.07
N TYR A 368 22.49 -1.48 -2.30
CA TYR A 368 22.26 -2.66 -1.48
C TYR A 368 23.51 -3.56 -1.43
N ALA A 369 24.13 -3.70 -0.26
CA ALA A 369 25.37 -4.47 -0.07
C ALA A 369 25.36 -5.25 1.26
N PRO A 370 24.48 -6.27 1.40
CA PRO A 370 24.23 -6.94 2.69
C PRO A 370 25.43 -7.72 3.23
N PHE A 371 26.38 -8.08 2.36
CA PHE A 371 27.58 -8.85 2.71
C PHE A 371 28.86 -8.00 2.67
N ALA A 372 28.74 -6.66 2.69
CA ALA A 372 29.91 -5.79 2.72
C ALA A 372 30.84 -6.11 3.89
N LYS A 373 32.15 -5.98 3.64
CA LYS A 373 33.19 -6.34 4.61
C LYS A 373 33.01 -5.58 5.94
N GLY A 374 32.98 -6.32 7.04
CA GLY A 374 32.86 -5.78 8.39
C GLY A 374 31.42 -5.69 8.93
N LEU A 375 30.39 -5.98 8.11
CA LEU A 375 29.01 -5.91 8.59
C LEU A 375 28.60 -7.08 9.49
N ARG A 376 29.18 -8.27 9.32
CA ARG A 376 28.70 -9.50 9.97
C ARG A 376 28.61 -9.40 11.51
N GLU A 377 29.61 -8.80 12.14
CA GLU A 377 29.65 -8.63 13.60
C GLU A 377 28.62 -7.59 14.06
N THR A 378 28.54 -6.45 13.37
CA THR A 378 27.54 -5.40 13.66
C THR A 378 26.12 -5.92 13.44
N GLN A 379 25.88 -6.71 12.39
CA GLN A 379 24.59 -7.35 12.11
C GLN A 379 24.20 -8.31 13.23
N ALA A 380 25.13 -9.13 13.72
CA ALA A 380 24.89 -10.01 14.85
C ALA A 380 24.56 -9.21 16.12
N ALA A 381 25.36 -8.19 16.44
CA ALA A 381 25.11 -7.33 17.59
C ALA A 381 23.75 -6.60 17.50
N ASN A 382 23.34 -6.15 16.31
CA ASN A 382 22.05 -5.51 16.09
C ASN A 382 20.89 -6.50 16.28
N ARG A 383 21.01 -7.75 15.80
CA ARG A 383 20.01 -8.79 16.05
C ARG A 383 19.91 -9.12 17.54
N ASP A 384 21.03 -9.28 18.23
CA ASP A 384 21.05 -9.53 19.67
C ASP A 384 20.43 -8.36 20.44
N LEU A 385 20.72 -7.13 20.04
CA LEU A 385 20.12 -5.93 20.62
C LEU A 385 18.61 -5.85 20.36
N ALA A 386 18.15 -6.17 19.14
CA ALA A 386 16.73 -6.15 18.81
C ALA A 386 15.92 -7.24 19.54
N THR A 387 16.50 -8.44 19.69
CA THR A 387 15.81 -9.60 20.27
C THR A 387 15.95 -9.69 21.81
N ALA A 388 17.16 -9.53 22.33
CA ALA A 388 17.45 -9.66 23.75
C ALA A 388 17.50 -8.32 24.49
N GLY A 389 17.72 -7.20 23.78
CA GLY A 389 17.80 -5.87 24.37
C GLY A 389 16.56 -5.45 25.15
N PRO A 390 15.32 -5.62 24.65
CA PRO A 390 14.12 -5.26 25.40
C PRO A 390 14.00 -5.97 26.75
N ARG A 391 14.28 -7.28 26.79
CA ARG A 391 14.29 -8.07 28.04
C ARG A 391 15.37 -7.58 29.00
N LYS A 392 16.57 -7.26 28.49
CA LYS A 392 17.65 -6.71 29.30
C LYS A 392 17.30 -5.32 29.86
N ALA A 393 16.67 -4.46 29.05
CA ALA A 393 16.18 -3.16 29.51
C ALA A 393 15.11 -3.31 30.61
N GLU A 394 14.18 -4.24 30.44
CA GLU A 394 13.18 -4.59 31.45
C GLU A 394 13.81 -5.04 32.78
N MET A 395 14.79 -5.96 32.73
CA MET A 395 15.51 -6.40 33.94
C MET A 395 16.22 -5.25 34.66
N LEU A 396 16.78 -4.29 33.91
CA LEU A 396 17.44 -3.11 34.47
C LEU A 396 16.44 -2.12 35.09
N LEU A 397 15.27 -1.95 34.45
CA LEU A 397 14.19 -1.15 35.04
C LEU A 397 13.71 -1.74 36.36
N ASP A 398 13.64 -3.06 36.48
CA ASP A 398 13.21 -3.77 37.69
C ASP A 398 14.28 -3.81 38.79
N SER A 399 15.57 -3.81 38.42
CA SER A 399 16.65 -3.66 39.40
C SER A 399 16.87 -2.21 39.87
N GLY A 400 16.23 -1.24 39.20
CA GLY A 400 16.39 0.19 39.47
C GLY A 400 17.58 0.85 38.76
N ASP A 401 18.29 0.12 37.88
CA ASP A 401 19.35 0.68 37.03
C ASP A 401 18.75 1.41 35.81
N LEU A 402 18.22 2.61 36.06
CA LEU A 402 17.54 3.41 35.04
C LEU A 402 18.50 3.92 33.96
N ASP A 403 19.78 4.13 34.28
CA ASP A 403 20.77 4.61 33.31
C ASP A 403 21.26 3.49 32.38
N GLY A 404 21.45 2.28 32.92
CA GLY A 404 21.67 1.08 32.11
C GLY A 404 20.49 0.80 31.17
N ALA A 405 19.26 0.89 31.67
CA ALA A 405 18.05 0.74 30.85
C ALA A 405 17.98 1.83 29.75
N ALA A 406 18.29 3.08 30.08
CA ALA A 406 18.31 4.20 29.13
C ALA A 406 19.33 3.99 28.02
N ALA A 407 20.53 3.48 28.35
CA ALA A 407 21.57 3.19 27.36
C ALA A 407 21.10 2.15 26.34
N ILE A 408 20.52 1.04 26.80
CA ILE A 408 20.01 -0.02 25.91
C ILE A 408 18.85 0.48 25.05
N LEU A 409 17.88 1.19 25.65
CA LEU A 409 16.73 1.68 24.90
C LEU A 409 17.11 2.76 23.88
N ARG A 410 18.13 3.57 24.16
CA ARG A 410 18.72 4.50 23.18
C ARG A 410 19.33 3.73 22.02
N ASP A 411 20.09 2.67 22.30
CA ASP A 411 20.75 1.87 21.27
C ASP A 411 19.70 1.12 20.42
N ILE A 412 18.61 0.60 21.03
CA ILE A 412 17.46 0.01 20.31
C ILE A 412 16.79 1.05 19.42
N ARG A 413 16.55 2.27 19.91
CA ARG A 413 15.94 3.36 19.14
C ARG A 413 16.81 3.83 17.96
N ALA A 414 18.12 3.62 18.04
CA ALA A 414 19.04 3.92 16.94
C ALA A 414 18.98 2.87 15.81
N LEU A 415 18.38 1.70 16.04
CA LEU A 415 18.16 0.71 14.99
C LEU A 415 17.06 1.21 14.02
N PRO A 416 17.21 0.98 12.70
CA PRO A 416 16.13 1.16 11.73
C PRO A 416 14.85 0.45 12.19
N ALA A 417 13.72 1.15 12.07
CA ALA A 417 12.42 0.81 12.68
C ALA A 417 11.69 -0.42 12.10
N ALA A 418 12.38 -1.54 11.87
CA ALA A 418 11.82 -2.67 11.11
C ALA A 418 12.13 -4.06 11.69
N PHE A 419 12.62 -4.20 12.92
CA PHE A 419 12.66 -5.51 13.56
C PHE A 419 11.32 -5.77 14.27
N GLU A 420 10.33 -6.27 13.51
CA GLU A 420 8.94 -6.49 13.97
C GLU A 420 8.83 -7.43 15.19
N GLU A 421 9.88 -8.18 15.51
CA GLU A 421 9.91 -9.10 16.65
C GLU A 421 10.41 -8.47 17.96
N ALA A 422 10.81 -7.19 17.97
CA ALA A 422 11.28 -6.53 19.19
C ALA A 422 10.09 -6.15 20.09
N ALA A 423 10.12 -6.58 21.36
CA ALA A 423 9.12 -6.19 22.36
C ALA A 423 8.99 -4.66 22.44
N ASP A 424 7.75 -4.14 22.45
CA ASP A 424 7.38 -2.73 22.36
C ASP A 424 8.36 -1.77 23.06
N PRO A 425 9.33 -1.19 22.31
CA PRO A 425 10.32 -0.28 22.88
C PRO A 425 9.69 1.02 23.36
N ALA A 426 8.53 1.41 22.79
CA ALA A 426 7.82 2.62 23.19
C ALA A 426 7.24 2.47 24.61
N PHE A 427 6.66 1.32 24.93
CA PHE A 427 6.24 1.00 26.30
C PHE A 427 7.40 1.10 27.29
N LEU A 428 8.55 0.49 26.98
CA LEU A 428 9.73 0.52 27.84
C LEU A 428 10.31 1.93 28.02
N LEU A 429 10.31 2.75 26.96
CA LEU A 429 10.73 4.15 27.02
C LEU A 429 9.80 5.00 27.91
N ARG A 430 8.48 4.81 27.79
CA ARG A 430 7.50 5.49 28.65
C ARG A 430 7.63 5.02 30.11
N GLU A 431 7.82 3.73 30.35
CA GLU A 431 8.02 3.19 31.70
C GLU A 431 9.32 3.69 32.33
N LEU A 432 10.42 3.79 31.55
CA LEU A 432 11.67 4.44 32.00
C LEU A 432 11.42 5.89 32.43
N ALA A 433 10.73 6.67 31.60
CA ALA A 433 10.41 8.07 31.90
C ALA A 433 9.50 8.19 33.14
N ALA A 434 8.50 7.33 33.28
CA ALA A 434 7.65 7.24 34.46
C ALA A 434 8.46 6.95 35.73
N ARG A 435 9.35 5.94 35.71
CA ARG A 435 10.18 5.53 36.85
C ARG A 435 11.20 6.60 37.27
N ARG A 436 11.71 7.38 36.32
CA ARG A 436 12.58 8.55 36.60
C ARG A 436 11.85 9.66 37.36
N LEU A 437 10.55 9.84 37.07
CA LEU A 437 9.73 10.86 37.72
C LEU A 437 9.15 10.37 39.06
N GLN A 438 8.83 9.09 39.16
CA GLN A 438 8.28 8.48 40.36
C GLN A 438 8.59 6.98 40.40
N PRO A 439 9.20 6.45 41.48
CA PRO A 439 9.50 5.03 41.58
C PRO A 439 8.26 4.14 41.43
N ALA A 440 8.40 3.06 40.66
CA ALA A 440 7.40 2.01 40.58
C ALA A 440 7.59 1.00 41.73
N SER A 441 6.50 0.37 42.15
CA SER A 441 6.49 -0.71 43.17
C SER A 441 6.35 -2.11 42.57
N GLY A 442 5.92 -2.22 41.30
CA GLY A 442 5.79 -3.49 40.57
C GLY A 442 6.88 -3.71 39.52
N THR A 443 7.03 -4.96 39.09
CA THR A 443 7.88 -5.32 37.95
C THR A 443 7.28 -4.79 36.65
N VAL A 444 8.11 -4.53 35.64
CA VAL A 444 7.66 -4.12 34.29
C VAL A 444 6.63 -5.11 33.74
N ASP A 445 6.88 -6.42 33.84
CA ASP A 445 5.95 -7.47 33.42
C ASP A 445 4.58 -7.39 34.12
N SER A 446 4.56 -7.15 35.43
CA SER A 446 3.31 -7.02 36.20
C SER A 446 2.48 -5.81 35.78
N VAL A 447 3.15 -4.68 35.48
CA VAL A 447 2.51 -3.47 34.96
C VAL A 447 1.96 -3.74 33.55
N ARG A 448 2.80 -4.32 32.67
CA ARG A 448 2.46 -4.64 31.29
C ARG A 448 1.26 -5.58 31.20
N THR A 449 1.24 -6.61 32.05
CA THR A 449 0.14 -7.58 32.15
C THR A 449 -1.16 -6.90 32.57
N ALA A 450 -1.12 -6.07 33.62
CA ALA A 450 -2.31 -5.34 34.06
C ALA A 450 -2.84 -4.37 32.98
N CYS A 451 -1.96 -3.70 32.22
CA CYS A 451 -2.35 -2.88 31.08
C CYS A 451 -2.97 -3.71 29.94
N ALA A 452 -2.40 -4.88 29.64
CA ALA A 452 -2.92 -5.78 28.61
C ALA A 452 -4.32 -6.33 28.97
N GLU A 453 -4.52 -6.74 30.22
CA GLU A 453 -5.82 -7.13 30.75
C GLU A 453 -6.84 -5.99 30.65
N GLY A 454 -6.42 -4.76 31.00
CA GLY A 454 -7.25 -3.57 30.87
C GLY A 454 -7.71 -3.30 29.44
N ARG A 455 -6.78 -3.39 28.48
CA ARG A 455 -7.09 -3.24 27.04
C ARG A 455 -8.02 -4.35 26.53
N ALA A 456 -7.76 -5.60 26.90
CA ALA A 456 -8.60 -6.72 26.50
C ALA A 456 -10.04 -6.58 27.03
N ALA A 457 -10.21 -6.17 28.29
CA ALA A 457 -11.51 -5.89 28.86
C ALA A 457 -12.21 -4.70 28.19
N ALA A 458 -11.46 -3.66 27.82
CA ALA A 458 -11.98 -2.50 27.12
C ALA A 458 -12.55 -2.88 25.73
N LEU A 459 -11.84 -3.72 24.99
CA LEU A 459 -12.29 -4.24 23.69
C LEU A 459 -13.59 -5.06 23.81
N ASN A 460 -13.77 -5.76 24.94
CA ASN A 460 -15.01 -6.49 25.25
C ASN A 460 -16.11 -5.59 25.84
N ALA A 461 -15.94 -4.27 25.84
CA ALA A 461 -16.83 -3.29 26.45
C ALA A 461 -17.11 -3.52 27.96
N ASP A 462 -16.27 -4.28 28.65
CA ASP A 462 -16.33 -4.44 30.10
C ASP A 462 -15.52 -3.32 30.77
N THR A 463 -16.11 -2.12 30.81
CA THR A 463 -15.49 -0.93 31.40
C THR A 463 -15.11 -1.14 32.87
N LYS A 464 -15.84 -1.99 33.60
CA LYS A 464 -15.57 -2.25 35.02
C LYS A 464 -14.31 -3.08 35.19
N ALA A 465 -14.17 -4.18 34.45
CA ALA A 465 -12.96 -5.00 34.45
C ALA A 465 -11.76 -4.21 33.91
N ALA A 466 -11.96 -3.41 32.84
CA ALA A 466 -10.92 -2.56 32.27
C ALA A 466 -10.39 -1.55 33.29
N THR A 467 -11.28 -0.81 33.96
CA THR A 467 -10.94 0.16 34.99
C THR A 467 -10.17 -0.50 36.14
N ALA A 468 -10.64 -1.65 36.63
CA ALA A 468 -9.99 -2.37 37.73
C ALA A 468 -8.57 -2.86 37.36
N ALA A 469 -8.35 -3.28 36.10
CA ALA A 469 -7.05 -3.69 35.62
C ALA A 469 -6.08 -2.49 35.46
N PHE A 470 -6.53 -1.37 34.90
CA PHE A 470 -5.72 -0.15 34.82
C PHE A 470 -5.42 0.44 36.20
N GLU A 471 -6.35 0.41 37.14
CA GLU A 471 -6.08 0.81 38.53
C GLU A 471 -5.05 -0.08 39.21
N ARG A 472 -5.02 -1.38 38.91
CA ARG A 472 -3.93 -2.26 39.35
C ARG A 472 -2.59 -1.85 38.73
N ALA A 473 -2.55 -1.56 37.43
CA ALA A 473 -1.34 -1.04 36.79
C ALA A 473 -0.85 0.26 37.46
N LEU A 474 -1.75 1.18 37.78
CA LEU A 474 -1.41 2.44 38.46
C LEU A 474 -0.98 2.28 39.92
N LYS A 475 -1.41 1.21 40.63
CA LYS A 475 -0.86 0.88 41.95
C LYS A 475 0.60 0.46 41.84
N LEU A 476 0.96 -0.24 40.77
CA LEU A 476 2.31 -0.74 40.51
C LEU A 476 3.22 0.37 39.95
N SER A 477 2.72 1.17 39.01
CA SER A 477 3.42 2.29 38.38
C SER A 477 2.47 3.49 38.24
N PRO A 478 2.48 4.45 39.20
CA PRO A 478 1.49 5.54 39.26
C PRO A 478 1.49 6.49 38.07
N LEU A 479 2.63 6.62 37.39
CA LEU A 479 2.81 7.41 36.17
C LEU A 479 2.82 6.55 34.91
N ASN A 480 2.36 5.29 34.97
CA ASN A 480 2.27 4.47 33.76
C ASN A 480 1.38 5.16 32.71
N PHE A 481 1.95 5.37 31.53
CA PHE A 481 1.34 6.17 30.47
C PHE A 481 0.07 5.52 29.93
N ASP A 482 0.14 4.24 29.55
CA ASP A 482 -0.99 3.52 28.93
C ASP A 482 -2.21 3.46 29.85
N ALA A 483 -2.00 3.18 31.14
CA ALA A 483 -3.08 3.08 32.11
C ALA A 483 -3.73 4.45 32.41
N ASN A 484 -2.92 5.51 32.56
CA ASN A 484 -3.47 6.87 32.72
C ASN A 484 -4.21 7.31 31.45
N LEU A 485 -3.65 7.07 30.26
CA LEU A 485 -4.29 7.42 28.98
C LEU A 485 -5.66 6.72 28.86
N SER A 486 -5.71 5.41 29.13
CA SER A 486 -6.94 4.62 28.99
C SER A 486 -8.04 5.05 29.97
N LEU A 487 -7.69 5.30 31.23
CA LEU A 487 -8.65 5.81 32.22
C LEU A 487 -9.12 7.23 31.90
N GLY A 488 -8.23 8.08 31.40
CA GLY A 488 -8.58 9.42 30.92
C GLY A 488 -9.56 9.36 29.74
N LEU A 489 -9.33 8.46 28.79
CA LEU A 489 -10.23 8.23 27.64
C LEU A 489 -11.61 7.74 28.09
N PHE A 490 -11.70 6.77 29.00
CA PHE A 490 -13.01 6.34 29.54
C PHE A 490 -13.79 7.47 30.21
N LEU A 491 -13.09 8.37 30.91
CA LEU A 491 -13.74 9.54 31.50
C LEU A 491 -14.17 10.56 30.45
N LEU A 492 -13.39 10.71 29.37
CA LEU A 492 -13.75 11.58 28.27
C LEU A 492 -14.98 11.05 27.50
N ASP A 493 -15.05 9.75 27.26
CA ASP A 493 -16.20 9.07 26.64
C ASP A 493 -17.45 9.16 27.50
N ALA A 494 -17.29 9.19 28.82
CA ALA A 494 -18.36 9.43 29.79
C ALA A 494 -18.71 10.93 29.97
N ASP A 495 -18.22 11.82 29.11
CA ASP A 495 -18.41 13.27 29.14
C ASP A 495 -17.93 13.95 30.45
N ARG A 496 -16.97 13.32 31.14
CA ARG A 496 -16.36 13.78 32.40
C ARG A 496 -14.98 14.38 32.15
N ALA A 497 -14.87 15.27 31.17
CA ALA A 497 -13.60 15.86 30.73
C ALA A 497 -12.74 16.47 31.85
N ALA A 498 -13.35 17.21 32.79
CA ALA A 498 -12.63 17.81 33.91
C ALA A 498 -11.97 16.77 34.83
N GLN A 499 -12.55 15.57 34.93
CA GLN A 499 -12.00 14.47 35.74
C GLN A 499 -10.97 13.64 34.96
N ALA A 500 -10.98 13.71 33.62
CA ALA A 500 -9.97 13.09 32.77
C ALA A 500 -8.63 13.85 32.80
N LEU A 501 -8.67 15.17 32.97
CA LEU A 501 -7.48 16.04 32.95
C LEU A 501 -6.33 15.56 33.85
N PRO A 502 -6.54 15.19 35.13
CA PRO A 502 -5.45 14.70 35.97
C PRO A 502 -4.74 13.45 35.45
N PHE A 503 -5.43 12.61 34.66
CA PHE A 503 -4.82 11.44 34.04
C PHE A 503 -3.98 11.85 32.82
N PHE A 504 -4.51 12.72 31.95
CA PHE A 504 -3.76 13.24 30.81
C PHE A 504 -2.55 14.09 31.24
N ASP A 505 -2.66 14.85 32.33
CA ASP A 505 -1.54 15.62 32.89
C ASP A 505 -0.40 14.69 33.35
N LYS A 506 -0.72 13.49 33.88
CA LYS A 506 0.30 12.47 34.21
C LYS A 506 0.96 11.91 32.95
N CYS A 507 0.19 11.66 31.89
CA CYS A 507 0.74 11.25 30.60
C CYS A 507 1.68 12.33 30.04
N ALA A 508 1.26 13.60 30.08
CA ALA A 508 2.05 14.73 29.58
C ALA A 508 3.36 14.93 30.35
N ARG A 509 3.43 14.52 31.62
CA ARG A 509 4.69 14.52 32.37
C ARG A 509 5.69 13.48 31.85
N VAL A 510 5.21 12.35 31.34
CA VAL A 510 6.03 11.24 30.85
C VAL A 510 6.45 11.47 29.40
N ASP A 511 5.48 11.74 28.52
CA ASP A 511 5.70 12.08 27.13
C ASP A 511 4.67 13.11 26.64
N PRO A 512 5.01 14.41 26.67
CA PRO A 512 4.10 15.49 26.26
C PRO A 512 3.95 15.60 24.74
N ALA A 513 4.74 14.89 23.94
CA ALA A 513 4.68 14.94 22.47
C ALA A 513 4.03 13.68 21.87
N ASP A 514 3.63 12.73 22.71
CA ASP A 514 3.03 11.47 22.27
C ASP A 514 1.75 11.73 21.46
N PRO A 515 1.66 11.24 20.21
CA PRO A 515 0.50 11.47 19.35
C PRO A 515 -0.80 10.94 19.95
N ALA A 516 -0.76 9.82 20.68
CA ALA A 516 -1.95 9.23 21.29
C ALA A 516 -2.53 10.09 22.42
N LEU A 517 -1.73 11.00 22.99
CA LEU A 517 -2.16 11.93 24.04
C LEU A 517 -2.69 13.26 23.50
N GLN A 518 -2.11 13.80 22.42
CA GLN A 518 -2.34 15.20 22.02
C GLN A 518 -3.83 15.53 21.83
N VAL A 519 -4.54 14.72 21.02
CA VAL A 519 -5.95 14.98 20.71
C VAL A 519 -6.85 14.78 21.94
N PRO A 520 -6.80 13.65 22.67
CA PRO A 520 -7.61 13.48 23.88
C PRO A 520 -7.37 14.55 24.95
N TRP A 521 -6.12 14.95 25.16
CA TRP A 521 -5.78 15.99 26.13
C TRP A 521 -6.32 17.36 25.71
N GLY A 522 -6.14 17.71 24.44
CA GLY A 522 -6.69 18.94 23.86
C GLY A 522 -8.21 19.01 23.94
N ILE A 523 -8.91 17.91 23.65
CA ILE A 523 -10.38 17.81 23.81
C ILE A 523 -10.79 18.03 25.27
N ALA A 524 -10.12 17.36 26.21
CA ALA A 524 -10.45 17.47 27.63
C ALA A 524 -10.22 18.90 28.18
N LEU A 525 -9.15 19.57 27.74
CA LEU A 525 -8.86 20.97 28.06
C LEU A 525 -9.95 21.90 27.49
N GLY A 526 -10.32 21.71 26.22
CA GLY A 526 -11.37 22.50 25.56
C GLY A 526 -12.75 22.34 26.22
N ALA A 527 -13.15 21.10 26.50
CA ALA A 527 -14.40 20.80 27.21
C ALA A 527 -14.42 21.41 28.62
N SER A 528 -13.26 21.50 29.27
CA SER A 528 -13.08 22.14 30.59
C SER A 528 -12.94 23.67 30.53
N GLY A 529 -13.05 24.29 29.35
CA GLY A 529 -12.97 25.74 29.18
C GLY A 529 -11.56 26.32 29.12
N LYS A 530 -10.52 25.48 29.09
CA LYS A 530 -9.11 25.88 29.08
C LYS A 530 -8.57 26.08 27.66
N PHE A 531 -9.21 26.94 26.86
CA PHE A 531 -8.91 27.06 25.41
C PHE A 531 -7.49 27.52 25.12
N LYS A 532 -6.92 28.40 25.96
CA LYS A 532 -5.56 28.90 25.79
C LYS A 532 -4.50 27.79 25.86
N GLU A 533 -4.78 26.74 26.63
CA GLU A 533 -3.93 25.56 26.74
C GLU A 533 -4.25 24.54 25.63
N ALA A 534 -5.54 24.35 25.31
CA ALA A 534 -5.99 23.37 24.32
C ALA A 534 -5.53 23.67 22.88
N ILE A 535 -5.60 24.94 22.46
CA ILE A 535 -5.31 25.36 21.08
C ILE A 535 -3.91 24.93 20.62
N PRO A 536 -2.80 25.29 21.29
CA PRO A 536 -1.46 24.93 20.81
C PRO A 536 -1.23 23.41 20.74
N ILE A 537 -1.85 22.64 21.64
CA ILE A 537 -1.76 21.17 21.65
C ILE A 537 -2.46 20.59 20.41
N LEU A 538 -3.69 21.04 20.14
CA LEU A 538 -4.47 20.57 19.00
C LEU A 538 -3.90 21.05 17.65
N GLU A 539 -3.33 22.26 17.59
CA GLU A 539 -2.60 22.73 16.41
C GLU A 539 -1.42 21.84 16.07
N ASN A 540 -0.61 21.50 17.08
CA ASN A 540 0.53 20.60 16.90
C ASN A 540 0.08 19.19 16.46
N ALA A 541 -1.01 18.67 17.03
CA ALA A 541 -1.56 17.36 16.63
C ALA A 541 -1.99 17.34 15.16
N VAL A 542 -2.74 18.36 14.73
CA VAL A 542 -3.25 18.49 13.35
C VAL A 542 -2.09 18.70 12.37
N ALA A 543 -1.12 19.55 12.72
CA ALA A 543 0.08 19.76 11.90
C ALA A 543 0.95 18.49 11.81
N GLY A 544 0.97 17.68 12.85
CA GLY A 544 1.62 16.37 12.90
C GLY A 544 0.93 15.27 12.10
N GLY A 545 -0.22 15.58 11.46
CA GLY A 545 -0.92 14.64 10.59
C GLY A 545 -2.01 13.81 11.26
N ASP A 546 -2.45 14.17 12.48
CA ASP A 546 -3.67 13.61 13.08
C ASP A 546 -4.87 14.55 12.83
N PRO A 547 -5.67 14.28 11.78
CA PRO A 547 -6.84 15.11 11.48
C PRO A 547 -7.96 14.97 12.52
N GLY A 548 -7.93 13.96 13.42
CA GLY A 548 -8.96 13.73 14.44
C GLY A 548 -9.15 14.89 15.42
N GLY A 549 -8.16 15.78 15.55
CA GLY A 549 -8.25 16.99 16.37
C GLY A 549 -8.96 18.19 15.72
N LEU A 550 -9.26 18.16 14.42
CA LEU A 550 -9.75 19.32 13.66
C LEU A 550 -11.07 19.89 14.20
N GLY A 551 -12.04 19.03 14.51
CA GLY A 551 -13.34 19.46 15.05
C GLY A 551 -13.18 20.14 16.42
N ALA A 552 -12.36 19.56 17.29
CA ALA A 552 -12.08 20.09 18.62
C ALA A 552 -11.28 21.41 18.58
N LEU A 553 -10.30 21.52 17.67
CA LEU A 553 -9.52 22.74 17.46
C LEU A 553 -10.43 23.88 17.00
N GLY A 554 -11.33 23.58 16.05
CA GLY A 554 -12.34 24.51 15.55
C GLY A 554 -13.28 25.03 16.64
N ASP A 555 -13.80 24.14 17.50
CA ASP A 555 -14.63 24.53 18.64
C ASP A 555 -13.84 25.37 19.67
N CYS A 556 -12.59 25.01 19.95
CA CYS A 556 -11.72 25.79 20.83
C CYS A 556 -11.49 27.21 20.30
N TYR A 557 -11.27 27.38 18.99
CA TYR A 557 -11.17 28.69 18.36
C TYR A 557 -12.45 29.50 18.51
N LEU A 558 -13.59 28.86 18.25
CA LEU A 558 -14.90 29.50 18.36
C LEU A 558 -15.13 30.02 19.78
N ARG A 559 -14.92 29.16 20.78
CA ARG A 559 -15.12 29.51 22.19
C ARG A 559 -14.06 30.48 22.74
N ALA A 560 -12.88 30.54 22.13
CA ALA A 560 -11.88 31.57 22.39
C ALA A 560 -12.19 32.92 21.69
N GLY A 561 -13.19 32.97 20.82
CA GLY A 561 -13.64 34.17 20.10
C GLY A 561 -12.98 34.39 18.73
N ASP A 562 -12.08 33.50 18.29
CA ASP A 562 -11.41 33.56 17.00
C ASP A 562 -12.26 32.90 15.90
N ARG A 563 -13.31 33.60 15.51
CA ARG A 563 -14.29 33.12 14.53
C ARG A 563 -13.68 32.82 13.15
N PRO A 564 -12.78 33.66 12.59
CA PRO A 564 -12.17 33.36 11.30
C PRO A 564 -11.41 32.04 11.27
N ARG A 565 -10.55 31.78 12.27
CA ARG A 565 -9.83 30.50 12.37
C ARG A 565 -10.77 29.33 12.67
N ALA A 566 -11.80 29.55 13.49
CA ALA A 566 -12.82 28.53 13.74
C ALA A 566 -13.51 28.08 12.45
N ILE A 567 -14.02 29.02 11.64
CA ILE A 567 -14.71 28.70 10.38
C ILE A 567 -13.78 27.97 9.42
N ALA A 568 -12.54 28.44 9.22
CA ALA A 568 -11.58 27.80 8.33
C ALA A 568 -11.28 26.35 8.76
N THR A 569 -11.00 26.15 10.05
CA THR A 569 -10.66 24.84 10.62
C THR A 569 -11.85 23.88 10.57
N LEU A 570 -13.05 24.35 10.93
CA LEU A 570 -14.27 23.53 10.96
C LEU A 570 -14.74 23.16 9.55
N LYS A 571 -14.50 24.00 8.53
CA LYS A 571 -14.73 23.64 7.13
C LYS A 571 -13.84 22.47 6.69
N ASP A 572 -12.57 22.49 7.07
CA ASP A 572 -11.67 21.35 6.81
C ASP A 572 -12.11 20.11 7.58
N ALA A 573 -12.54 20.27 8.84
CA ALA A 573 -13.05 19.19 9.67
C ALA A 573 -14.24 18.47 9.02
N VAL A 574 -15.26 19.19 8.58
CA VAL A 574 -16.46 18.58 7.96
C VAL A 574 -16.20 18.02 6.57
N ALA A 575 -15.22 18.54 5.84
CA ALA A 575 -14.81 18.00 4.54
C ALA A 575 -14.09 16.65 4.69
N ARG A 576 -13.18 16.53 5.68
CA ARG A 576 -12.45 15.28 5.93
C ARG A 576 -13.26 14.26 6.71
N PHE A 577 -14.09 14.72 7.64
CA PHE A 577 -14.95 13.91 8.49
C PHE A 577 -16.40 14.35 8.36
N PRO A 578 -17.05 14.06 7.22
CA PRO A 578 -18.45 14.43 7.01
C PRO A 578 -19.38 13.78 8.04
N LYS A 579 -18.91 12.75 8.76
CA LYS A 579 -19.62 12.06 9.83
C LYS A 579 -19.40 12.64 11.25
N ASP A 580 -18.59 13.68 11.44
CA ASP A 580 -18.48 14.38 12.73
C ASP A 580 -19.59 15.43 12.93
N ARG A 581 -20.65 15.03 13.64
CA ARG A 581 -21.80 15.91 13.95
C ARG A 581 -21.42 17.12 14.80
N LYS A 582 -20.43 17.00 15.69
CA LYS A 582 -20.01 18.10 16.56
C LYS A 582 -19.31 19.19 15.75
N ALA A 583 -18.53 18.81 14.73
CA ALA A 583 -17.90 19.75 13.80
C ALA A 583 -18.95 20.54 12.99
N TRP A 584 -19.96 19.88 12.43
CA TRP A 584 -21.06 20.55 11.71
C TRP A 584 -21.81 21.56 12.58
N ALA A 585 -22.20 21.16 13.80
CA ALA A 585 -22.91 22.04 14.72
C ALA A 585 -22.05 23.25 15.14
N SER A 586 -20.74 23.05 15.32
CA SER A 586 -19.80 24.10 15.67
C SER A 586 -19.55 25.05 14.50
N LEU A 587 -19.53 24.54 13.25
CA LEU A 587 -19.38 25.37 12.05
C LEU A 587 -20.58 26.30 11.88
N ALA A 588 -21.79 25.77 12.03
CA ALA A 588 -23.02 26.56 11.97
C ALA A 588 -23.03 27.65 13.05
N ARG A 589 -22.63 27.30 14.28
CA ARG A 589 -22.48 28.26 15.39
C ARG A 589 -21.44 29.34 15.06
N ALA A 590 -20.31 28.97 14.47
CA ALA A 590 -19.25 29.92 14.12
C ALA A 590 -19.69 30.95 13.08
N HIS A 591 -20.45 30.53 12.06
CA HIS A 591 -21.04 31.44 11.08
C HIS A 591 -22.04 32.40 11.73
N ARG A 592 -22.92 31.86 12.59
CA ARG A 592 -23.89 32.67 13.32
C ARG A 592 -23.24 33.70 14.23
N ASP A 593 -22.27 33.29 15.03
CA ASP A 593 -21.57 34.19 15.95
C ASP A 593 -20.79 35.29 15.20
N SER A 594 -20.53 35.09 13.90
CA SER A 594 -19.94 36.08 12.99
C SER A 594 -20.99 36.99 12.33
N GLY A 595 -22.28 36.79 12.58
CA GLY A 595 -23.40 37.52 11.98
C GLY A 595 -23.85 37.00 10.61
N ASP A 596 -23.33 35.86 10.16
CA ASP A 596 -23.68 35.25 8.87
C ASP A 596 -24.71 34.14 9.05
N ASP A 597 -25.94 34.54 9.36
CA ASP A 597 -27.07 33.63 9.58
C ASP A 597 -27.42 32.82 8.32
N ALA A 598 -27.14 33.36 7.13
CA ALA A 598 -27.37 32.69 5.85
C ALA A 598 -26.41 31.50 5.67
N ALA A 599 -25.11 31.70 5.92
CA ALA A 599 -24.14 30.61 5.89
C ALA A 599 -24.38 29.59 7.02
N ALA A 600 -24.77 30.04 8.22
CA ALA A 600 -25.12 29.14 9.31
C ALA A 600 -26.30 28.22 8.94
N HIS A 601 -27.33 28.76 8.29
CA HIS A 601 -28.45 27.99 7.78
C HIS A 601 -28.03 27.00 6.69
N ALA A 602 -27.21 27.43 5.72
CA ALA A 602 -26.72 26.58 4.64
C ALA A 602 -25.94 25.36 5.18
N VAL A 603 -25.04 25.58 6.15
CA VAL A 603 -24.26 24.51 6.80
C VAL A 603 -25.17 23.51 7.50
N LEU A 604 -26.23 23.97 8.19
CA LEU A 604 -27.18 23.08 8.85
C LEU A 604 -28.01 22.28 7.84
N MET A 605 -28.38 22.87 6.71
CA MET A 605 -29.10 22.16 5.64
C MET A 605 -28.24 21.07 5.00
N GLU A 606 -26.95 21.35 4.80
CA GLU A 606 -25.99 20.35 4.31
C GLU A 606 -25.79 19.21 5.32
N ALA A 607 -25.65 19.54 6.60
CA ALA A 607 -25.60 18.53 7.66
C ALA A 607 -26.85 17.64 7.67
N VAL A 608 -28.05 18.21 7.54
CA VAL A 608 -29.31 17.44 7.47
C VAL A 608 -29.37 16.49 6.27
N GLN A 609 -28.80 16.88 5.12
CA GLN A 609 -28.72 15.99 3.95
C GLN A 609 -27.79 14.79 4.20
N ILE A 610 -26.74 14.97 5.00
CA ILE A 610 -25.80 13.90 5.37
C ILE A 610 -26.40 13.01 6.48
N TYR A 611 -27.24 13.55 7.37
CA TYR A 611 -27.89 12.83 8.48
C TYR A 611 -29.42 12.97 8.50
N PRO A 612 -30.16 12.39 7.54
CA PRO A 612 -31.61 12.53 7.46
C PRO A 612 -32.37 11.90 8.65
N GLU A 613 -31.73 11.05 9.45
CA GLU A 613 -32.33 10.24 10.54
C GLU A 613 -32.14 10.84 11.97
N SER A 614 -31.36 11.91 12.14
CA SER A 614 -30.90 12.41 13.46
C SER A 614 -31.81 13.52 14.03
N VAL A 615 -32.60 13.19 15.07
CA VAL A 615 -33.49 14.14 15.79
C VAL A 615 -32.71 15.21 16.59
N LEU A 616 -31.41 14.98 16.87
CA LEU A 616 -30.55 15.89 17.65
C LEU A 616 -30.17 17.17 16.86
N ASP A 617 -30.09 17.11 15.53
CA ASP A 617 -29.77 18.26 14.69
C ASP A 617 -30.93 19.26 14.62
N ILE A 618 -32.16 18.76 14.76
CA ILE A 618 -33.35 19.58 14.94
C ILE A 618 -33.30 20.30 16.30
N ALA A 619 -32.65 19.75 17.34
CA ALA A 619 -32.54 20.43 18.64
C ALA A 619 -31.53 21.59 18.61
N ALA A 620 -30.39 21.44 17.95
CA ALA A 620 -29.45 22.55 17.70
C ALA A 620 -30.10 23.63 16.82
N TYR A 621 -30.80 23.22 15.76
CA TYR A 621 -31.60 24.10 14.90
C TYR A 621 -32.71 24.83 15.68
N ARG A 622 -33.44 24.14 16.58
CA ARG A 622 -34.48 24.70 17.47
C ARG A 622 -33.94 25.69 18.50
N THR A 623 -32.73 25.45 19.00
CA THR A 623 -32.09 26.32 20.01
C THR A 623 -31.51 27.57 19.36
N LEU A 624 -31.03 27.43 18.12
CA LEU A 624 -30.44 28.54 17.36
C LEU A 624 -31.53 29.43 16.72
N TRP A 625 -32.60 28.88 16.13
CA TRP A 625 -33.61 29.68 15.41
C TRP A 625 -35.00 29.60 16.09
N LYS A 626 -35.50 30.75 16.58
CA LYS A 626 -36.83 30.88 17.22
C LYS A 626 -37.95 31.29 16.25
N ASP A 627 -37.67 31.58 14.98
CA ASP A 627 -38.63 32.19 14.06
C ASP A 627 -39.39 31.21 13.15
N ALA A 628 -40.50 31.71 12.59
CA ALA A 628 -41.60 31.03 11.89
C ALA A 628 -41.21 30.00 10.81
N ASN A 629 -39.99 30.01 10.27
CA ASN A 629 -39.52 29.04 9.29
C ASN A 629 -39.36 27.60 9.84
N VAL A 630 -39.22 27.43 11.17
CA VAL A 630 -39.20 26.09 11.80
C VAL A 630 -40.54 25.38 11.70
N ALA A 631 -41.66 26.11 11.61
CA ALA A 631 -43.01 25.54 11.50
C ALA A 631 -43.29 24.98 10.10
N ALA A 632 -42.80 25.65 9.04
CA ALA A 632 -42.93 25.20 7.66
C ALA A 632 -42.15 23.91 7.41
N GLU A 633 -40.91 23.84 7.89
CA GLU A 633 -40.08 22.65 7.70
C GLU A 633 -40.43 21.51 8.68
N ARG A 634 -41.05 21.83 9.83
CA ARG A 634 -41.81 20.85 10.64
C ARG A 634 -42.92 20.18 9.84
N ALA A 635 -43.67 20.94 9.05
CA ALA A 635 -44.80 20.43 8.28
C ALA A 635 -44.34 19.50 7.16
N LYS A 636 -43.19 19.80 6.55
CA LYS A 636 -42.57 18.99 5.50
C LYS A 636 -42.01 17.66 6.01
N LEU A 637 -41.21 17.68 7.09
CA LEU A 637 -40.66 16.46 7.72
C LEU A 637 -41.76 15.61 8.40
N LYS A 638 -42.81 16.25 8.94
CA LYS A 638 -43.99 15.54 9.46
C LYS A 638 -44.74 14.83 8.34
N LYS A 639 -44.84 15.45 7.16
CA LYS A 639 -45.45 14.85 5.98
C LYS A 639 -44.63 13.65 5.45
N GLU A 640 -43.31 13.78 5.36
CA GLU A 640 -42.44 12.65 4.98
C GLU A 640 -42.50 11.49 5.98
N ARG A 641 -42.59 11.79 7.30
CA ARG A 641 -42.80 10.78 8.34
C ARG A 641 -44.17 10.11 8.24
N GLU A 642 -45.23 10.86 7.90
CA GLU A 642 -46.57 10.31 7.66
C GLU A 642 -46.62 9.44 6.39
N ASP A 643 -45.89 9.82 5.34
CA ASP A 643 -45.75 9.04 4.11
C ASP A 643 -45.00 7.71 4.36
N ILE A 644 -43.97 7.71 5.22
CA ILE A 644 -43.26 6.49 5.65
C ILE A 644 -44.14 5.62 6.55
N ILE A 645 -44.90 6.21 7.48
CA ILE A 645 -45.87 5.48 8.33
C ILE A 645 -47.01 4.88 7.50
N TRP A 646 -47.42 5.55 6.42
CA TRP A 646 -48.40 5.03 5.46
C TRP A 646 -47.86 3.83 4.69
N VAL A 647 -46.62 3.90 4.20
CA VAL A 647 -45.93 2.77 3.56
C VAL A 647 -45.82 1.56 4.50
N LEU A 648 -45.63 1.76 5.81
CA LEU A 648 -45.51 0.68 6.78
C LEU A 648 -46.86 0.11 7.26
N LYS A 649 -47.96 0.85 7.13
CA LYS A 649 -49.31 0.42 7.54
C LYS A 649 -50.05 -0.43 6.50
N ASP A 650 -49.72 -0.29 5.21
CA ASP A 650 -50.32 -1.09 4.13
C ASP A 650 -49.67 -2.49 3.98
N PHE A 651 -48.57 -2.76 4.69
CA PHE A 651 -48.05 -4.11 4.89
C PHE A 651 -48.66 -4.70 6.16
N ASP A 652 -49.72 -5.49 5.98
CA ASP A 652 -50.47 -6.20 7.02
C ASP A 652 -49.57 -7.23 7.74
N LEU A 653 -48.73 -6.76 8.68
CA LEU A 653 -48.00 -7.60 9.63
C LEU A 653 -48.92 -7.83 10.85
N PRO A 654 -49.28 -9.08 11.17
CA PRO A 654 -50.32 -9.33 12.16
C PRO A 654 -49.86 -8.99 13.58
N ASP A 655 -50.74 -8.29 14.31
CA ASP A 655 -50.85 -8.16 15.76
C ASP A 655 -49.59 -7.74 16.55
N PHE A 656 -49.36 -6.42 16.65
CA PHE A 656 -48.71 -5.83 17.82
C PHE A 656 -49.47 -4.59 18.30
N ALA A 657 -50.06 -4.68 19.49
CA ALA A 657 -50.52 -3.53 20.25
C ALA A 657 -49.34 -2.55 20.49
N PRO A 658 -49.58 -1.22 20.56
CA PRO A 658 -48.51 -0.23 20.60
C PRO A 658 -47.60 -0.47 21.81
N PRO A 659 -46.30 -0.76 21.63
CA PRO A 659 -45.44 -1.09 22.75
C PRO A 659 -45.01 0.18 23.49
N THR A 660 -44.90 0.09 24.81
CA THR A 660 -44.44 1.17 25.68
C THR A 660 -42.96 1.50 25.45
N GLN A 661 -42.55 2.69 25.92
CA GLN A 661 -41.25 3.33 25.69
C GLN A 661 -40.01 2.44 25.99
N GLY A 662 -40.16 1.37 26.79
CA GLY A 662 -39.08 0.42 27.10
C GLY A 662 -38.73 -0.57 25.98
N VAL A 663 -39.68 -0.94 25.12
CA VAL A 663 -39.43 -1.89 24.01
C VAL A 663 -38.72 -1.20 22.83
N TRP A 664 -38.92 0.11 22.67
CA TRP A 664 -38.24 0.93 21.66
C TRP A 664 -36.72 1.02 21.88
N LEU A 665 -36.27 0.96 23.14
CA LEU A 665 -34.85 0.93 23.49
C LEU A 665 -34.18 -0.41 23.12
N GLU A 666 -34.91 -1.53 23.23
CA GLU A 666 -34.36 -2.86 22.91
C GLU A 666 -34.32 -3.13 21.40
N ILE A 667 -35.29 -2.62 20.63
CA ILE A 667 -35.28 -2.70 19.16
C ILE A 667 -34.15 -1.86 18.56
N ASN A 668 -33.91 -0.65 19.08
CA ASN A 668 -32.77 0.16 18.64
C ASN A 668 -31.43 -0.48 18.99
N ARG A 669 -31.32 -1.11 20.18
CA ARG A 669 -30.11 -1.84 20.58
C ARG A 669 -29.80 -3.03 19.68
N GLN A 670 -30.82 -3.76 19.22
CA GLN A 670 -30.67 -4.87 18.28
C GLN A 670 -30.39 -4.40 16.83
N ALA A 671 -30.97 -3.27 16.41
CA ALA A 671 -30.68 -2.65 15.11
C ALA A 671 -29.27 -2.04 15.02
N ASP A 672 -28.75 -1.51 16.13
CA ASP A 672 -27.37 -1.01 16.23
C ASP A 672 -26.35 -2.16 16.22
N ALA A 673 -26.66 -3.30 16.85
CA ALA A 673 -25.84 -4.51 16.77
C ALA A 673 -25.74 -5.05 15.33
N ALA A 674 -26.84 -5.05 14.58
CA ALA A 674 -26.87 -5.45 13.16
C ALA A 674 -26.17 -4.44 12.22
N ARG A 675 -26.09 -3.16 12.60
CA ARG A 675 -25.40 -2.11 11.82
C ARG A 675 -23.91 -2.03 12.13
N ALA A 676 -23.48 -2.43 13.33
CA ALA A 676 -22.07 -2.48 13.70
C ALA A 676 -21.28 -3.53 12.88
N GLU A 677 -21.91 -4.63 12.47
CA GLU A 677 -21.32 -5.62 11.54
C GLU A 677 -21.32 -5.16 10.08
N ALA A 678 -22.11 -4.14 9.71
CA ALA A 678 -22.26 -3.65 8.34
C ALA A 678 -21.62 -2.26 8.13
N GLY A 679 -20.47 -2.02 8.77
CA GLY A 679 -19.72 -0.78 8.68
C GLY A 679 -19.17 -0.51 7.28
N ALA A 680 -19.74 0.53 6.65
CA ALA A 680 -19.20 1.35 5.56
C ALA A 680 -19.36 0.86 4.10
N LEU A 681 -20.42 1.34 3.43
CA LEU A 681 -20.23 2.00 2.14
C LEU A 681 -21.27 3.13 1.94
N VAL A 682 -20.74 4.31 1.63
CA VAL A 682 -21.43 5.58 1.44
C VAL A 682 -22.25 5.56 0.14
N LEU A 683 -23.54 5.86 0.23
CA LEU A 683 -24.42 6.10 -0.92
C LEU A 683 -24.33 7.57 -1.31
N GLY A 684 -23.41 7.86 -2.23
CA GLY A 684 -23.33 9.11 -2.95
C GLY A 684 -22.38 8.92 -4.13
N SER A 685 -22.91 8.90 -5.35
CA SER A 685 -22.24 8.79 -6.67
C SER A 685 -22.06 7.42 -7.35
N ILE A 686 -22.80 6.37 -7.00
CA ILE A 686 -22.92 5.18 -7.86
C ILE A 686 -24.24 5.22 -8.64
N GLN A 687 -24.35 6.17 -9.58
CA GLN A 687 -25.41 6.09 -10.59
C GLN A 687 -24.90 6.12 -12.05
N GLU A 688 -23.59 6.20 -12.27
CA GLU A 688 -23.00 6.08 -13.62
C GLU A 688 -21.86 5.05 -13.78
N GLN A 689 -21.37 4.40 -12.72
CA GLN A 689 -20.22 3.46 -12.84
C GLN A 689 -20.53 1.97 -12.68
N ALA A 690 -21.78 1.57 -12.41
CA ALA A 690 -22.15 0.15 -12.34
C ALA A 690 -22.39 -0.52 -13.72
N LEU A 691 -22.20 0.20 -14.82
CA LEU A 691 -22.57 -0.26 -16.18
C LEU A 691 -21.42 -0.81 -17.04
N LYS A 692 -20.23 -1.10 -16.47
CA LYS A 692 -19.10 -1.64 -17.26
C LYS A 692 -18.30 -2.73 -16.53
N VAL A 693 -18.98 -3.77 -16.04
CA VAL A 693 -18.30 -5.03 -15.66
C VAL A 693 -18.45 -6.03 -16.82
N PRO A 694 -17.36 -6.45 -17.49
CA PRO A 694 -17.43 -7.52 -18.48
C PRO A 694 -17.73 -8.86 -17.79
N GLY A 695 -18.78 -9.58 -18.21
CA GLY A 695 -19.05 -10.96 -17.76
C GLY A 695 -20.38 -11.24 -17.04
N LEU A 696 -21.29 -10.27 -16.89
CA LEU A 696 -22.65 -10.52 -16.36
C LEU A 696 -23.67 -10.77 -17.50
N PRO A 697 -24.57 -11.78 -17.42
CA PRO A 697 -25.56 -12.07 -18.45
C PRO A 697 -26.75 -11.09 -18.45
N ARG A 698 -27.43 -10.98 -19.60
CA ARG A 698 -28.33 -9.88 -19.98
C ARG A 698 -29.80 -10.32 -20.02
N LEU A 699 -30.72 -9.44 -19.61
CA LEU A 699 -32.18 -9.70 -19.60
C LEU A 699 -32.89 -8.88 -20.69
N GLN A 700 -33.74 -9.52 -21.49
CA GLN A 700 -34.49 -8.89 -22.59
C GLN A 700 -35.99 -9.01 -22.33
N CYS A 701 -36.71 -7.88 -22.18
CA CYS A 701 -38.17 -7.89 -22.06
C CYS A 701 -38.83 -7.77 -23.44
N GLY A 702 -39.72 -8.71 -23.76
CA GLY A 702 -40.52 -8.69 -25.00
C GLY A 702 -41.70 -7.71 -24.96
N ASN A 703 -42.26 -7.43 -26.15
CA ASN A 703 -43.25 -6.39 -26.46
C ASN A 703 -44.39 -6.19 -25.42
N LEU A 704 -44.40 -5.04 -24.75
CA LEU A 704 -45.50 -4.56 -23.91
C LEU A 704 -46.02 -3.19 -24.40
N SER A 705 -47.33 -2.97 -24.21
CA SER A 705 -48.11 -1.78 -24.61
C SER A 705 -47.62 -0.49 -23.89
N PRO A 706 -47.87 0.74 -24.39
CA PRO A 706 -47.06 1.94 -24.10
C PRO A 706 -47.36 2.63 -22.75
N SER A 707 -47.80 1.88 -21.73
CA SER A 707 -48.06 2.42 -20.38
C SER A 707 -46.81 2.32 -19.49
N PRO A 708 -46.57 3.27 -18.56
CA PRO A 708 -45.43 3.23 -17.66
C PRO A 708 -45.55 2.04 -16.70
N ILE A 709 -44.56 1.14 -16.78
CA ILE A 709 -44.45 -0.05 -15.92
C ILE A 709 -43.33 0.18 -14.90
N VAL A 710 -43.61 -0.07 -13.62
CA VAL A 710 -42.62 -0.07 -12.54
C VAL A 710 -42.47 -1.49 -12.00
N LEU A 711 -41.24 -1.99 -11.98
CA LEU A 711 -40.91 -3.35 -11.55
C LEU A 711 -40.17 -3.29 -10.21
N TYR A 712 -40.59 -4.12 -9.26
CA TYR A 712 -39.92 -4.33 -7.97
C TYR A 712 -39.52 -5.79 -7.83
N LEU A 713 -38.27 -6.02 -7.41
CA LEU A 713 -37.73 -7.35 -7.11
C LEU A 713 -37.30 -7.41 -5.65
N LYS A 714 -37.72 -8.47 -4.95
CA LYS A 714 -37.28 -8.79 -3.58
C LYS A 714 -36.69 -10.20 -3.60
N GLY A 715 -35.42 -10.32 -3.22
CA GLY A 715 -34.68 -11.59 -3.20
C GLY A 715 -33.97 -11.86 -1.86
N PRO A 716 -33.18 -12.95 -1.77
CA PRO A 716 -32.63 -13.49 -0.52
C PRO A 716 -31.64 -12.56 0.23
N CYS A 717 -31.20 -11.48 -0.40
CA CYS A 717 -30.37 -10.43 0.22
C CYS A 717 -31.19 -9.25 0.80
N SER A 718 -32.50 -9.40 0.97
CA SER A 718 -33.41 -8.40 1.58
C SER A 718 -33.30 -6.98 1.01
N ARG A 719 -33.01 -6.86 -0.30
CA ARG A 719 -32.88 -5.60 -1.02
C ARG A 719 -34.06 -5.43 -1.98
N VAL A 720 -34.74 -4.29 -1.93
CA VAL A 720 -35.79 -3.92 -2.90
C VAL A 720 -35.17 -3.02 -3.97
N VAL A 721 -35.20 -3.46 -5.22
CA VAL A 721 -34.70 -2.66 -6.36
C VAL A 721 -35.89 -2.10 -7.13
N ARG A 722 -35.94 -0.77 -7.29
CA ARG A 722 -36.98 -0.05 -8.03
C ARG A 722 -36.45 0.37 -9.39
N PHE A 723 -37.16 0.00 -10.46
CA PHE A 723 -36.82 0.44 -11.82
C PHE A 723 -37.76 1.56 -12.30
N PRO A 724 -37.25 2.67 -12.87
CA PRO A 724 -38.10 3.75 -13.38
C PRO A 724 -38.90 3.32 -14.61
N ALA A 725 -40.02 4.02 -14.84
CA ALA A 725 -41.02 3.70 -15.86
C ALA A 725 -40.47 3.60 -17.29
N PHE A 726 -40.86 2.56 -18.01
CA PHE A 726 -40.64 2.43 -19.45
C PHE A 726 -41.58 3.39 -20.21
N ALA A 727 -41.03 4.44 -20.80
CA ALA A 727 -41.77 5.28 -21.74
C ALA A 727 -41.67 4.65 -23.14
N GLY A 728 -42.82 4.32 -23.72
CA GLY A 728 -42.97 3.48 -24.92
C GLY A 728 -42.13 3.88 -26.14
N GLN A 729 -41.00 3.19 -26.33
CA GLN A 729 -40.43 2.94 -27.65
C GLN A 729 -40.50 1.44 -27.94
N LYS A 730 -41.09 1.07 -29.08
CA LYS A 730 -41.05 -0.30 -29.60
C LYS A 730 -39.58 -0.74 -29.70
N GLY A 731 -39.20 -1.80 -28.97
CA GLY A 731 -37.86 -2.39 -29.01
C GLY A 731 -36.84 -1.84 -28.02
N ALA A 732 -37.22 -1.02 -27.02
CA ALA A 732 -36.28 -0.56 -26.00
C ALA A 732 -35.97 -1.66 -24.96
N SER A 733 -34.75 -2.19 -24.98
CA SER A 733 -34.19 -3.09 -23.95
C SER A 733 -33.25 -2.34 -23.02
N ARG A 734 -33.37 -2.53 -21.70
CA ARG A 734 -32.35 -2.10 -20.72
C ARG A 734 -31.78 -3.32 -20.00
N GLU A 735 -30.46 -3.41 -19.95
CA GLU A 735 -29.72 -4.50 -19.30
C GLU A 735 -29.50 -4.20 -17.81
N VAL A 736 -29.72 -5.20 -16.96
CA VAL A 736 -29.48 -5.13 -15.50
C VAL A 736 -28.89 -6.45 -15.03
N GLY A 737 -27.83 -6.41 -14.21
CA GLY A 737 -27.25 -7.60 -13.58
C GLY A 737 -28.03 -8.01 -12.32
N ILE A 738 -28.43 -9.28 -12.23
CA ILE A 738 -29.19 -9.85 -11.10
C ILE A 738 -28.52 -11.16 -10.66
N TRP A 739 -28.53 -11.45 -9.35
CA TRP A 739 -27.98 -12.69 -8.79
C TRP A 739 -28.94 -13.88 -8.97
N PRO A 740 -28.46 -15.13 -9.12
CA PRO A 740 -29.33 -16.31 -9.17
C PRO A 740 -30.10 -16.50 -7.87
N GLY A 741 -31.38 -16.88 -7.94
CA GLY A 741 -32.23 -17.04 -6.76
C GLY A 741 -33.73 -16.96 -7.06
N GLU A 742 -34.54 -17.16 -6.03
CA GLU A 742 -35.99 -17.00 -6.07
C GLU A 742 -36.37 -15.56 -5.67
N TYR A 743 -37.28 -14.95 -6.42
CA TYR A 743 -37.64 -13.55 -6.27
C TYR A 743 -39.15 -13.36 -6.27
N ASP A 744 -39.62 -12.52 -5.35
CA ASP A 744 -40.95 -11.94 -5.43
C ASP A 744 -40.91 -10.77 -6.42
N VAL A 745 -41.80 -10.81 -7.42
CA VAL A 745 -41.91 -9.80 -8.47
C VAL A 745 -43.22 -9.05 -8.30
N VAL A 746 -43.13 -7.73 -8.15
CA VAL A 746 -44.30 -6.86 -8.12
C VAL A 746 -44.26 -5.92 -9.31
N LEU A 747 -45.29 -6.03 -10.14
CA LEU A 747 -45.48 -5.28 -11.38
C LEU A 747 -46.60 -4.28 -11.19
N VAL A 748 -46.28 -2.99 -11.26
CA VAL A 748 -47.28 -1.92 -11.17
C VAL A 748 -47.47 -1.31 -12.55
N VAL A 749 -48.67 -1.47 -13.10
CA VAL A 749 -49.05 -0.91 -14.41
C VAL A 749 -50.04 0.23 -14.17
N GLN A 750 -49.74 1.40 -14.72
CA GLN A 750 -50.62 2.56 -14.62
C GLN A 750 -51.19 2.90 -16.00
N LYS A 751 -52.51 2.77 -16.16
CA LYS A 751 -53.21 3.08 -17.42
C LYS A 751 -54.41 3.99 -17.13
N GLY A 752 -54.42 5.18 -17.73
CA GLY A 752 -55.57 6.08 -17.65
C GLY A 752 -55.95 6.60 -16.26
N GLY A 753 -55.02 6.58 -15.28
CA GLY A 753 -55.26 7.07 -13.92
C GLY A 753 -55.54 5.97 -12.89
N GLU A 754 -55.89 4.75 -13.32
CA GLU A 754 -55.97 3.57 -12.45
C GLU A 754 -54.61 2.85 -12.38
N LYS A 755 -54.26 2.39 -11.18
CA LYS A 755 -53.06 1.58 -10.92
C LYS A 755 -53.49 0.15 -10.66
N THR A 756 -53.00 -0.78 -11.47
CA THR A 756 -53.20 -2.22 -11.27
C THR A 756 -51.87 -2.84 -10.87
N THR A 757 -51.87 -3.57 -9.75
CA THR A 757 -50.70 -4.27 -9.23
C THR A 757 -50.84 -5.75 -9.51
N ILE A 758 -49.85 -6.35 -10.15
CA ILE A 758 -49.76 -7.79 -10.41
C ILE A 758 -48.57 -8.33 -9.63
N VAL A 759 -48.79 -9.40 -8.87
CA VAL A 759 -47.78 -10.03 -8.02
C VAL A 759 -47.56 -11.47 -8.50
N GLY A 760 -46.30 -11.89 -8.61
CA GLY A 760 -45.94 -13.27 -8.91
C GLY A 760 -44.53 -13.60 -8.41
N THR A 761 -44.19 -14.88 -8.39
CA THR A 761 -42.85 -15.37 -8.02
C THR A 761 -42.14 -15.91 -9.25
N THR A 762 -40.83 -15.69 -9.33
CA THR A 762 -40.01 -16.28 -10.40
C THR A 762 -38.65 -16.69 -9.88
N THR A 763 -38.06 -17.69 -10.52
CA THR A 763 -36.75 -18.24 -10.14
C THR A 763 -35.78 -18.11 -11.29
N PHE A 764 -34.62 -17.54 -10.99
CA PHE A 764 -33.54 -17.30 -11.94
C PHE A 764 -32.41 -18.31 -11.71
N HIS A 765 -32.14 -19.17 -12.68
CA HIS A 765 -31.09 -20.20 -12.60
C HIS A 765 -29.87 -19.81 -13.45
N LEU A 766 -28.66 -20.11 -12.96
CA LEU A 766 -27.42 -19.90 -13.71
C LEU A 766 -27.03 -21.20 -14.43
N HIS A 767 -27.05 -21.20 -15.77
CA HIS A 767 -26.64 -22.36 -16.57
C HIS A 767 -25.23 -22.15 -17.13
N LYS A 768 -24.32 -23.12 -16.93
CA LYS A 768 -22.87 -22.99 -17.24
C LYS A 768 -22.54 -22.72 -18.72
N GLU A 769 -23.40 -23.11 -19.65
CA GLU A 769 -23.13 -22.98 -21.10
C GLU A 769 -23.94 -21.89 -21.82
N TYR A 770 -25.05 -21.41 -21.25
CA TYR A 770 -26.01 -20.53 -21.96
C TYR A 770 -26.36 -19.23 -21.23
N GLY A 771 -25.79 -19.00 -20.03
CA GLY A 771 -26.19 -17.88 -19.18
C GLY A 771 -27.47 -18.17 -18.37
N MET A 772 -28.16 -17.13 -17.90
CA MET A 772 -29.34 -17.27 -17.03
C MET A 772 -30.58 -17.79 -17.78
N THR A 773 -31.30 -18.75 -17.19
CA THR A 773 -32.61 -19.22 -17.67
C THR A 773 -33.71 -18.92 -16.64
N VAL A 774 -34.90 -18.55 -17.14
CA VAL A 774 -36.11 -18.32 -16.33
C VAL A 774 -37.00 -19.54 -16.41
N SER A 775 -37.39 -20.12 -15.29
CA SER A 775 -38.35 -21.23 -15.27
C SER A 775 -39.73 -20.74 -15.76
N PRO A 776 -40.45 -21.49 -16.61
CA PRO A 776 -41.75 -21.06 -17.13
C PRO A 776 -42.79 -21.11 -16.01
N GLY A 777 -42.94 -19.97 -15.32
CA GLY A 777 -43.83 -19.80 -14.17
C GLY A 777 -44.48 -18.42 -14.09
N LEU A 778 -44.39 -17.58 -15.12
CA LEU A 778 -45.25 -16.38 -15.23
C LEU A 778 -46.67 -16.79 -15.60
N GLY A 779 -47.37 -17.43 -14.66
CA GLY A 779 -48.82 -17.56 -14.68
C GLY A 779 -49.46 -16.22 -14.37
N LEU A 780 -49.39 -15.26 -15.30
CA LEU A 780 -50.14 -14.01 -15.22
C LEU A 780 -51.61 -14.32 -15.55
N GLU A 781 -52.38 -14.75 -14.55
CA GLU A 781 -53.84 -14.72 -14.65
C GLU A 781 -54.30 -13.27 -14.56
N PHE A 782 -54.71 -12.70 -15.70
CA PHE A 782 -55.41 -11.43 -15.73
C PHE A 782 -56.82 -11.64 -15.18
N PRO A 783 -57.26 -10.91 -14.14
CA PRO A 783 -58.67 -10.85 -13.82
C PRO A 783 -59.37 -10.20 -15.02
N GLN A 784 -60.30 -10.93 -15.66
CA GLN A 784 -61.20 -10.33 -16.65
C GLN A 784 -62.16 -9.39 -15.92
N ARG A 785 -61.78 -8.12 -15.80
CA ARG A 785 -62.66 -6.95 -15.93
C ARG A 785 -61.84 -5.67 -15.98
#